data_AF-A0A8J7BJ38-F1
#
_entry.id   AF-A0A8J7BJ38-F1
#
_cell.length_a   1.000
_cell.length_b   1.000
_cell.length_c   1.000
_cell.angle_alpha   90.00
_cell.angle_beta   90.00
_cell.angle_gamma   90.00
#
_symmetry.space_group_name_H-M   'P 1'
#
loop_
_entity.id
_entity.type
_entity.pdbx_description
1 polymer ?
#
loop_
_entity_poly.entity_id
_entity_poly.type
_entity_poly.pdbx_seq_one_letter_code
_entity_poly.pdbx_strand_id
1 'polypeptide(L)'
;MLHPPVPPLHHWLTKTLPDRTYALTQHLSRWQMLLLLACLGLLTKPLLVAHPAIWQQAIVAVLLIALGYSILHLEDGHAHSNGDRERLHLFMVTLSSLTTLRYLYYRTCNTLNFDTPLDAVFSLLLYAAELYALGTLFLSYFQTLRLRDRTAVDLAPVPQTQWPTVDVYIPTYNEEVEIVRKTVVAAMAIDYPTEKKQVYVLDDGRKYPERRQELQAICDELGAKLLVRDNNDHAKAGNINTALERTTGDLVLILDCDHIPVRGFLQETVGFFLDKTVALVQTPHWFYNPDPFERNLLTQGQVPVGNELFYKVLQKGNDAWNAAFFCGSAAVVRRNHLLEVGGIATETVTEDCHTALRLHSLGYRTIYYDKIMVAGLAPEKFSAYVGQQVRWARGMAQILRLENPLFNRRLQLSLAQRVCYFSATSHFFFGFPRLMYALAPTLFLLFSINSVKGLGIETLFYALPHIVLSMQTNHIPYKRVRFSFWNEIYEFAMSFQAGIVTLLALVNPKLGSFNVTAKGLVVNQRTFDANSVRYLLILGLLTAASLVAVPFWLLLSPEDTQAVLINALWCGFNLVLVLAACLVALEQPQMRRAHRLPRQLTAIIHSDGQSWTGKTINVSESGVQVQLEEWPNVADQVWVELVGDYDGRALLEAQIVRATATSRLETELAMDFINISPSQADDLTLVLFSDVKEWYSQTRQQVDKPLRSLQFIATTLWRVFTDLQPATGQKMRKQVQAPVELAWEGWHGDSYLARVVEIGSRDLRLEVQNVSELDRATLLETFPTVGLLFLPNSELPIAQSIVAQVAQAIELPNLNGVEARLVLELTFPTALATQQRRKIQTLLRSLT
;
A
#
# COMPACT_ATOMS: atom_id res chain seq x y z
N MET A 1 -14.17 36.05 -0.15
CA MET A 1 -14.45 35.58 -1.52
C MET A 1 -15.90 35.13 -1.56
N LEU A 2 -16.75 35.76 -2.37
CA LEU A 2 -18.13 35.30 -2.58
C LEU A 2 -18.06 33.97 -3.34
N HIS A 3 -18.62 32.90 -2.76
CA HIS A 3 -18.70 31.61 -3.45
C HIS A 3 -19.46 31.78 -4.78
N PRO A 4 -19.04 31.12 -5.87
CA PRO A 4 -19.77 31.16 -7.13
C PRO A 4 -21.23 30.72 -6.91
N PRO A 5 -22.20 31.31 -7.63
CA PRO A 5 -23.60 30.92 -7.49
C PRO A 5 -23.78 29.43 -7.80
N VAL A 6 -24.44 28.72 -6.90
CA VAL A 6 -24.71 27.27 -7.07
C VAL A 6 -25.54 27.07 -8.34
N PRO A 7 -25.11 26.20 -9.28
CA PRO A 7 -25.85 25.95 -10.51
C PRO A 7 -27.29 25.49 -10.23
N PRO A 8 -28.29 25.94 -11.00
CA PRO A 8 -29.70 25.55 -10.79
C PRO A 8 -29.91 24.03 -10.79
N LEU A 9 -29.21 23.31 -11.67
CA LEU A 9 -29.26 21.85 -11.75
C LEU A 9 -28.72 21.18 -10.48
N HIS A 10 -27.62 21.70 -9.92
CA HIS A 10 -27.07 21.19 -8.66
C HIS A 10 -28.09 21.34 -7.53
N HIS A 11 -28.62 22.55 -7.33
CA HIS A 11 -29.62 22.82 -6.29
C HIS A 11 -30.88 21.96 -6.46
N TRP A 12 -31.33 21.77 -7.70
CA TRP A 12 -32.49 20.94 -7.99
C TRP A 12 -32.25 19.46 -7.63
N LEU A 13 -31.11 18.89 -8.03
CA LEU A 13 -30.76 17.50 -7.74
C LEU A 13 -30.48 17.25 -6.26
N THR A 14 -29.79 18.18 -5.59
CA THR A 14 -29.35 17.98 -4.20
C THR A 14 -30.38 18.44 -3.18
N LYS A 15 -31.30 19.36 -3.48
CA LYS A 15 -32.30 19.82 -2.49
C LYS A 15 -33.73 19.63 -2.98
N THR A 16 -34.10 20.32 -4.07
CA THR A 16 -35.50 20.41 -4.50
C THR A 16 -36.13 19.06 -4.80
N LEU A 17 -35.45 18.18 -5.53
CA LEU A 17 -35.94 16.85 -5.89
C LEU A 17 -36.06 15.95 -4.65
N PRO A 18 -35.01 15.75 -3.82
CA PRO A 18 -35.11 15.00 -2.56
C PRO A 18 -36.18 15.51 -1.59
N ASP A 19 -36.30 16.82 -1.40
CA ASP A 19 -37.25 17.38 -0.43
C ASP A 19 -38.69 17.15 -0.90
N ARG A 20 -38.95 17.29 -2.21
CA ARG A 20 -40.26 17.00 -2.80
C ARG A 20 -40.59 15.51 -2.76
N THR A 21 -39.64 14.63 -3.09
CA THR A 21 -39.87 13.18 -3.03
C THR A 21 -40.12 12.73 -1.60
N TYR A 22 -39.36 13.25 -0.63
CA TYR A 22 -39.59 12.97 0.79
C TYR A 22 -40.96 13.46 1.25
N ALA A 23 -41.34 14.70 0.94
CA ALA A 23 -42.66 15.24 1.30
C ALA A 23 -43.83 14.41 0.72
N LEU A 24 -43.68 13.88 -0.50
CA LEU A 24 -44.69 13.01 -1.13
C LEU A 24 -44.74 11.61 -0.54
N THR A 25 -43.62 11.10 -0.03
CA THR A 25 -43.48 9.68 0.35
C THR A 25 -43.49 9.43 1.86
N GLN A 26 -43.24 10.45 2.70
CA GLN A 26 -43.13 10.32 4.16
C GLN A 26 -44.40 9.78 4.84
N HIS A 27 -45.57 9.96 4.21
CA HIS A 27 -46.86 9.50 4.74
C HIS A 27 -47.27 8.11 4.21
N LEU A 28 -46.50 7.53 3.29
CA LEU A 28 -46.83 6.23 2.69
C LEU A 28 -46.44 5.08 3.63
N SER A 29 -47.34 4.11 3.77
CA SER A 29 -47.02 2.85 4.41
C SER A 29 -46.01 2.04 3.58
N ARG A 30 -45.36 1.04 4.18
CA ARG A 30 -44.43 0.14 3.47
C ARG A 30 -45.05 -0.50 2.24
N TRP A 31 -46.33 -0.90 2.32
CA TRP A 31 -47.05 -1.49 1.19
C TRP A 31 -47.31 -0.47 0.08
N GLN A 32 -47.69 0.75 0.43
CA GLN A 32 -47.87 1.83 -0.56
C GLN A 32 -46.54 2.21 -1.22
N MET A 33 -45.43 2.18 -0.47
CA MET A 33 -44.10 2.40 -1.02
C MET A 33 -43.72 1.30 -2.01
N LEU A 34 -43.95 0.03 -1.67
CA LEU A 34 -43.70 -1.10 -2.58
C LEU A 34 -44.57 -1.01 -3.84
N LEU A 35 -45.84 -0.63 -3.70
CA LEU A 35 -46.73 -0.43 -4.84
C LEU A 35 -46.25 0.71 -5.73
N LEU A 36 -45.85 1.85 -5.15
CA LEU A 36 -45.30 2.98 -5.90
C LEU A 36 -44.04 2.57 -6.67
N LEU A 37 -43.12 1.83 -6.04
CA LEU A 37 -41.93 1.30 -6.69
C LEU A 37 -42.29 0.33 -7.83
N ALA A 38 -43.30 -0.52 -7.64
CA ALA A 38 -43.79 -1.41 -8.70
C ALA A 38 -44.38 -0.62 -9.88
N CYS A 39 -45.20 0.40 -9.62
CA CYS A 39 -45.75 1.28 -10.65
C CYS A 39 -44.64 2.04 -11.40
N LEU A 40 -43.65 2.58 -10.68
CA LEU A 40 -42.49 3.22 -11.29
C LEU A 40 -41.70 2.24 -12.16
N GLY A 41 -41.52 0.99 -11.71
CA GLY A 41 -40.90 -0.07 -12.50
C GLY A 41 -41.66 -0.40 -13.78
N LEU A 42 -43.00 -0.41 -13.74
CA LEU A 42 -43.82 -0.58 -14.94
C LEU A 42 -43.69 0.60 -15.90
N LEU A 43 -43.62 1.83 -15.38
CA LEU A 43 -43.45 3.04 -16.18
C LEU A 43 -42.06 3.14 -16.82
N THR A 44 -41.02 2.55 -16.22
CA THR A 44 -39.67 2.52 -16.81
C THR A 44 -39.48 1.41 -17.84
N LYS A 45 -40.38 0.42 -17.92
CA LYS A 45 -40.31 -0.70 -18.88
C LYS A 45 -40.07 -0.25 -20.34
N PRO A 46 -40.74 0.78 -20.89
CA PRO A 46 -40.48 1.21 -22.26
C PRO A 46 -39.04 1.72 -22.46
N LEU A 47 -38.44 2.36 -21.45
CA LEU A 47 -37.06 2.84 -21.51
C LEU A 47 -36.04 1.69 -21.55
N LEU A 48 -36.41 0.52 -21.00
CA LEU A 48 -35.58 -0.68 -21.00
C LEU A 48 -35.74 -1.49 -22.29
N VAL A 49 -36.98 -1.64 -22.77
CA VAL A 49 -37.35 -2.61 -23.81
C VAL A 49 -37.37 -2.00 -25.21
N ALA A 50 -37.55 -0.69 -25.35
CA ALA A 50 -37.63 -0.06 -26.67
C ALA A 50 -36.36 -0.33 -27.48
N HIS A 51 -36.52 -0.79 -28.72
CA HIS A 51 -35.44 -1.07 -29.66
C HIS A 51 -35.52 -0.11 -30.86
N PRO A 52 -35.17 1.18 -30.67
CA PRO A 52 -35.31 2.21 -31.71
C PRO A 52 -34.28 2.01 -32.83
N ALA A 53 -34.38 2.82 -33.88
CA ALA A 53 -33.39 2.79 -34.96
C ALA A 53 -31.98 3.14 -34.41
N ILE A 54 -30.93 2.58 -35.02
CA ILE A 54 -29.53 2.70 -34.56
C ILE A 54 -29.13 4.16 -34.31
N TRP A 55 -29.49 5.09 -35.21
CA TRP A 55 -29.16 6.51 -35.05
C TRP A 55 -29.89 7.17 -33.87
N GLN A 56 -31.11 6.74 -33.54
CA GLN A 56 -31.86 7.22 -32.37
C GLN A 56 -31.20 6.71 -31.09
N GLN A 57 -30.82 5.43 -31.06
CA GLN A 57 -30.07 4.86 -29.95
C GLN A 57 -28.71 5.54 -29.77
N ALA A 58 -28.03 5.92 -30.86
CA ALA A 58 -26.79 6.69 -30.81
C ALA A 58 -26.98 8.06 -30.13
N ILE A 59 -28.03 8.80 -30.47
CA ILE A 59 -28.36 10.08 -29.82
C ILE A 59 -28.63 9.87 -28.33
N VAL A 60 -29.45 8.87 -27.97
CA VAL A 60 -29.74 8.54 -26.56
C VAL A 60 -28.45 8.22 -25.81
N ALA A 61 -27.56 7.42 -26.40
CA ALA A 61 -26.28 7.07 -25.83
C ALA A 61 -25.42 8.30 -25.52
N VAL A 62 -25.26 9.21 -26.50
CA VAL A 62 -24.49 10.45 -26.34
C VAL A 62 -25.09 11.36 -25.27
N LEU A 63 -26.42 11.55 -25.27
CA LEU A 63 -27.10 12.38 -24.28
C LEU A 63 -26.94 11.84 -22.85
N LEU A 64 -27.06 10.52 -22.67
CA LEU A 64 -26.88 9.88 -21.36
C LEU A 64 -25.45 10.03 -20.83
N ILE A 65 -24.46 9.84 -21.70
CA ILE A 65 -23.04 10.02 -21.35
C ILE A 65 -22.75 11.49 -21.02
N ALA A 66 -23.27 12.43 -21.80
CA ALA A 66 -23.12 13.86 -21.56
C ALA A 66 -23.79 14.31 -20.25
N LEU A 67 -24.95 13.74 -19.92
CA LEU A 67 -25.62 13.97 -18.65
C LEU A 67 -24.78 13.48 -17.46
N GLY A 68 -24.25 12.25 -17.53
CA GLY A 68 -23.37 11.72 -16.49
C GLY A 68 -22.10 12.56 -16.31
N TYR A 69 -21.49 13.01 -17.41
CA TYR A 69 -20.35 13.93 -17.37
C TYR A 69 -20.70 15.28 -16.72
N SER A 70 -21.86 15.84 -17.05
CA SER A 70 -22.33 17.11 -16.47
C SER A 70 -22.52 17.00 -14.96
N ILE A 71 -23.05 15.88 -14.48
CA ILE A 71 -23.25 15.62 -13.04
C ILE A 71 -21.91 15.47 -12.32
N LEU A 72 -20.96 14.76 -12.92
CA LEU A 72 -19.62 14.61 -12.35
C LEU A 72 -18.93 15.98 -12.23
N HIS A 73 -19.06 16.84 -13.24
CA HIS A 73 -18.53 18.20 -13.20
C HIS A 73 -19.18 19.07 -12.10
N LEU A 74 -20.48 18.88 -11.85
CA LEU A 74 -21.17 19.53 -10.73
C LEU A 74 -20.66 19.03 -9.37
N GLU A 75 -20.37 17.73 -9.24
CA GLU A 75 -19.83 17.17 -8.01
C GLU A 75 -18.42 17.71 -7.72
N ASP A 76 -17.53 17.69 -8.71
CA ASP A 76 -16.16 18.20 -8.56
C ASP A 76 -16.09 19.70 -8.26
N GLY A 77 -16.95 20.51 -8.88
CA GLY A 77 -16.90 21.98 -8.76
C GLY A 77 -17.74 22.58 -7.63
N HIS A 78 -18.79 21.89 -7.17
CA HIS A 78 -19.84 22.53 -6.34
C HIS A 78 -20.35 21.68 -5.17
N ALA A 79 -19.96 20.41 -5.01
CA ALA A 79 -20.36 19.61 -3.85
C ALA A 79 -19.50 19.95 -2.62
N HIS A 80 -20.06 20.78 -1.73
CA HIS A 80 -19.36 21.27 -0.52
C HIS A 80 -19.63 20.39 0.71
N SER A 81 -20.74 19.64 0.73
CA SER A 81 -21.09 18.73 1.83
C SER A 81 -21.09 17.27 1.40
N ASN A 82 -20.87 16.35 2.36
CA ASN A 82 -20.99 14.91 2.10
C ASN A 82 -22.41 14.52 1.66
N GLY A 83 -23.44 15.21 2.19
CA GLY A 83 -24.83 14.97 1.79
C GLY A 83 -25.12 15.32 0.33
N ASP A 84 -24.50 16.38 -0.21
CA ASP A 84 -24.63 16.71 -1.63
C ASP A 84 -24.01 15.62 -2.52
N ARG A 85 -22.82 15.13 -2.15
CA ARG A 85 -22.14 14.03 -2.87
C ARG A 85 -22.95 12.75 -2.85
N GLU A 86 -23.50 12.35 -1.71
CA GLU A 86 -24.35 11.16 -1.57
C GLU A 86 -25.59 11.26 -2.48
N ARG A 87 -26.22 12.43 -2.57
CA ARG A 87 -27.41 12.66 -3.41
C ARG A 87 -27.08 12.61 -4.90
N LEU A 88 -25.97 13.22 -5.32
CA LEU A 88 -25.50 13.14 -6.71
C LEU A 88 -25.08 11.70 -7.07
N HIS A 89 -24.42 10.99 -6.15
CA HIS A 89 -24.08 9.58 -6.31
C HIS A 89 -25.32 8.71 -6.47
N LEU A 90 -26.34 8.89 -5.63
CA LEU A 90 -27.61 8.16 -5.73
C LEU A 90 -28.30 8.39 -7.08
N PHE A 91 -28.27 9.62 -7.59
CA PHE A 91 -28.80 9.92 -8.92
C PHE A 91 -28.00 9.19 -10.01
N MET A 92 -26.67 9.22 -9.95
CA MET A 92 -25.80 8.50 -10.88
C MET A 92 -26.00 6.99 -10.83
N VAL A 93 -26.15 6.41 -9.63
CA VAL A 93 -26.51 5.00 -9.44
C VAL A 93 -27.83 4.68 -10.12
N THR A 94 -28.84 5.55 -9.99
CA THR A 94 -30.15 5.34 -10.64
C THR A 94 -30.02 5.37 -12.17
N LEU A 95 -29.32 6.37 -12.70
CA LEU A 95 -29.09 6.55 -14.13
C LEU A 95 -28.28 5.37 -14.72
N SER A 96 -27.20 4.99 -14.05
CA SER A 96 -26.37 3.85 -14.45
C SER A 96 -27.13 2.53 -14.35
N SER A 97 -27.96 2.34 -13.32
CA SER A 97 -28.79 1.14 -13.20
C SER A 97 -29.76 1.00 -14.37
N LEU A 98 -30.38 2.10 -14.80
CA LEU A 98 -31.29 2.11 -15.96
C LEU A 98 -30.56 1.72 -17.26
N THR A 99 -29.39 2.30 -17.54
CA THR A 99 -28.64 1.96 -18.76
C THR A 99 -28.05 0.55 -18.71
N THR A 100 -27.66 0.09 -17.52
CA THR A 100 -27.21 -1.29 -17.28
C THR A 100 -28.32 -2.30 -17.56
N LEU A 101 -29.52 -2.08 -17.03
CA LEU A 101 -30.66 -2.97 -17.26
C LEU A 101 -31.10 -2.93 -18.73
N ARG A 102 -31.01 -1.79 -19.41
CA ARG A 102 -31.26 -1.66 -20.85
C ARG A 102 -30.24 -2.46 -21.67
N TYR A 103 -28.96 -2.35 -21.34
CA TYR A 103 -27.90 -3.14 -21.95
C TYR A 103 -28.14 -4.65 -21.73
N LEU A 104 -28.44 -5.05 -20.49
CA LEU A 104 -28.71 -6.45 -20.16
C LEU A 104 -29.92 -6.99 -20.93
N TYR A 105 -31.00 -6.21 -21.05
CA TYR A 105 -32.17 -6.59 -21.85
C TYR A 105 -31.79 -6.80 -23.32
N TYR A 106 -31.11 -5.83 -23.94
CA TYR A 106 -30.59 -5.95 -25.31
C TYR A 106 -29.68 -7.17 -25.48
N ARG A 107 -28.73 -7.37 -24.55
CA ARG A 107 -27.81 -8.52 -24.55
C ARG A 107 -28.56 -9.85 -24.53
N THR A 108 -29.60 -9.95 -23.70
CA THR A 108 -30.39 -11.17 -23.50
C THR A 108 -31.29 -11.47 -24.70
N CYS A 109 -31.96 -10.45 -25.25
CA CYS A 109 -32.99 -10.64 -26.27
C CYS A 109 -32.46 -10.61 -27.70
N ASN A 110 -31.34 -9.93 -27.96
CA ASN A 110 -30.91 -9.62 -29.33
C ASN A 110 -29.57 -10.26 -29.72
N THR A 111 -28.66 -10.52 -28.77
CA THR A 111 -27.26 -10.84 -29.13
C THR A 111 -26.74 -12.18 -28.58
N LEU A 112 -27.57 -12.98 -27.89
CA LEU A 112 -27.19 -14.37 -27.58
C LEU A 112 -27.07 -15.16 -28.89
N ASN A 113 -25.94 -15.85 -29.07
CA ASN A 113 -25.67 -16.62 -30.27
C ASN A 113 -25.94 -18.10 -30.01
N PHE A 114 -26.86 -18.70 -30.78
CA PHE A 114 -27.18 -20.12 -30.73
C PHE A 114 -27.06 -20.79 -32.11
N ASP A 115 -26.35 -20.14 -33.05
CA ASP A 115 -26.27 -20.61 -34.44
C ASP A 115 -25.47 -21.92 -34.54
N THR A 116 -24.44 -22.10 -33.71
CA THR A 116 -23.72 -23.39 -33.54
C THR A 116 -23.63 -23.79 -32.06
N PRO A 117 -23.45 -25.09 -31.74
CA PRO A 117 -23.25 -25.53 -30.36
C PRO A 117 -22.03 -24.89 -29.68
N LEU A 118 -20.96 -24.63 -30.44
CA LEU A 118 -19.74 -24.02 -29.93
C LEU A 118 -19.99 -22.54 -29.59
N ASP A 119 -20.63 -21.81 -30.50
CA ASP A 119 -21.03 -20.41 -30.26
C ASP A 119 -22.00 -20.30 -29.10
N ALA A 120 -22.96 -21.22 -28.97
CA ALA A 120 -23.90 -21.28 -27.86
C ALA A 120 -23.18 -21.38 -26.51
N VAL A 121 -22.20 -22.28 -26.39
CA VAL A 121 -21.40 -22.44 -25.17
C VAL A 121 -20.66 -21.15 -24.84
N PHE A 122 -19.91 -20.58 -25.78
CA PHE A 122 -19.11 -19.38 -25.52
C PHE A 122 -19.97 -18.12 -25.33
N SER A 123 -21.12 -18.03 -25.99
CA SER A 123 -22.10 -16.95 -25.79
C SER A 123 -22.69 -17.00 -24.38
N LEU A 124 -23.04 -18.20 -23.88
CA LEU A 124 -23.53 -18.39 -22.52
C LEU A 124 -22.46 -18.16 -21.46
N LEU A 125 -21.20 -18.57 -21.71
CA LEU A 125 -20.08 -18.30 -20.80
C LEU A 125 -19.80 -16.81 -20.70
N LEU A 126 -19.75 -16.09 -21.82
CA LEU A 126 -19.61 -14.63 -21.84
C LEU A 126 -20.79 -13.97 -21.12
N TYR A 127 -22.02 -14.41 -21.39
CA TYR A 127 -23.21 -13.87 -20.71
C TYR A 127 -23.18 -14.12 -19.20
N ALA A 128 -22.73 -15.28 -18.73
CA ALA A 128 -22.54 -15.57 -17.31
C ALA A 128 -21.47 -14.67 -16.67
N ALA A 129 -20.37 -14.40 -17.39
CA ALA A 129 -19.34 -13.45 -16.95
C ALA A 129 -19.91 -12.04 -16.82
N GLU A 130 -20.72 -11.58 -17.79
CA GLU A 130 -21.44 -10.31 -17.73
C GLU A 130 -22.42 -10.25 -16.56
N LEU A 131 -23.25 -11.27 -16.36
CA LEU A 131 -24.18 -11.32 -15.23
C LEU A 131 -23.47 -11.22 -13.88
N TYR A 132 -22.32 -11.87 -13.75
CA TYR A 132 -21.48 -11.73 -12.56
C TYR A 132 -21.01 -10.28 -12.37
N ALA A 133 -20.44 -9.66 -13.41
CA ALA A 133 -19.93 -8.29 -13.33
C ALA A 133 -21.05 -7.27 -13.04
N LEU A 134 -22.23 -7.47 -13.62
CA LEU A 134 -23.41 -6.65 -13.32
C LEU A 134 -23.90 -6.89 -11.88
N GLY A 135 -23.89 -8.13 -11.41
CA GLY A 135 -24.20 -8.47 -10.02
C GLY A 135 -23.27 -7.75 -9.05
N THR A 136 -21.95 -7.85 -9.25
CA THR A 136 -20.96 -7.15 -8.41
C THR A 136 -21.09 -5.64 -8.49
N LEU A 137 -21.44 -5.08 -9.66
CA LEU A 137 -21.73 -3.66 -9.83
C LEU A 137 -22.90 -3.21 -8.94
N PHE A 138 -24.03 -3.91 -8.97
CA PHE A 138 -25.20 -3.56 -8.14
C PHE A 138 -24.92 -3.74 -6.64
N LEU A 139 -24.14 -4.75 -6.26
CA LEU A 139 -23.70 -4.94 -4.87
C LEU A 139 -22.80 -3.79 -4.41
N SER A 140 -21.86 -3.36 -5.25
CA SER A 140 -21.00 -2.19 -5.03
C SER A 140 -21.81 -0.91 -4.91
N TYR A 141 -22.82 -0.71 -5.75
CA TYR A 141 -23.74 0.43 -5.62
C TYR A 141 -24.44 0.44 -4.27
N PHE A 142 -24.99 -0.71 -3.84
CA PHE A 142 -25.64 -0.81 -2.54
C PHE A 142 -24.71 -0.44 -1.38
N GLN A 143 -23.48 -0.94 -1.38
CA GLN A 143 -22.48 -0.63 -0.35
C GLN A 143 -22.08 0.85 -0.34
N THR A 144 -22.04 1.50 -1.51
CA THR A 144 -21.57 2.88 -1.65
C THR A 144 -22.68 3.93 -1.61
N LEU A 145 -23.95 3.53 -1.42
CA LEU A 145 -25.08 4.48 -1.29
C LEU A 145 -24.88 5.48 -0.14
N ARG A 146 -24.19 5.05 0.92
CA ARG A 146 -23.89 5.86 2.09
C ARG A 146 -22.55 5.46 2.66
N LEU A 147 -21.66 6.43 2.85
CA LEU A 147 -20.36 6.19 3.48
C LEU A 147 -20.39 6.77 4.88
N ARG A 148 -20.21 5.92 5.89
CA ARG A 148 -20.25 6.38 7.28
C ARG A 148 -18.87 6.83 7.73
N ASP A 149 -18.76 8.12 8.02
CA ASP A 149 -17.63 8.71 8.74
C ASP A 149 -17.92 8.73 10.23
N ARG A 150 -16.93 8.33 11.04
CA ARG A 150 -17.03 8.32 12.50
C ARG A 150 -15.90 9.14 13.09
N THR A 151 -16.21 9.82 14.18
CA THR A 151 -15.24 10.43 15.06
C THR A 151 -15.03 9.52 16.27
N ALA A 152 -13.87 9.61 16.90
CA ALA A 152 -13.65 8.92 18.17
C ALA A 152 -14.67 9.39 19.22
N VAL A 153 -14.99 8.49 20.15
CA VAL A 153 -15.84 8.80 21.30
C VAL A 153 -14.92 9.27 22.42
N ASP A 154 -15.11 10.51 22.87
CA ASP A 154 -14.31 11.09 23.93
C ASP A 154 -14.49 10.33 25.25
N LEU A 155 -13.37 9.84 25.80
CA LEU A 155 -13.31 9.13 27.07
C LEU A 155 -13.10 10.08 28.27
N ALA A 156 -12.75 11.36 28.05
CA ALA A 156 -12.49 12.32 29.12
C ALA A 156 -13.64 12.48 30.13
N PRO A 157 -14.94 12.40 29.74
CA PRO A 157 -16.05 12.45 30.69
C PRO A 157 -16.16 11.20 31.59
N VAL A 158 -15.51 10.10 31.23
CA VAL A 158 -15.58 8.82 31.95
C VAL A 158 -14.32 8.67 32.80
N PRO A 159 -14.43 8.54 34.14
CA PRO A 159 -13.27 8.31 35.00
C PRO A 159 -12.48 7.08 34.56
N GLN A 160 -11.14 7.17 34.58
CA GLN A 160 -10.26 6.05 34.17
C GLN A 160 -10.55 4.75 34.95
N THR A 161 -11.02 4.86 36.19
CA THR A 161 -11.45 3.71 37.02
C THR A 161 -12.61 2.93 36.41
N GLN A 162 -13.43 3.52 35.55
CA GLN A 162 -14.54 2.87 34.84
C GLN A 162 -14.17 2.38 33.44
N TRP A 163 -12.98 2.71 32.94
CA TRP A 163 -12.53 2.21 31.64
C TRP A 163 -12.40 0.68 31.66
N PRO A 164 -12.74 -0.03 30.58
CA PRO A 164 -12.62 -1.48 30.54
C PRO A 164 -11.14 -1.92 30.61
N THR A 165 -10.90 -3.12 31.11
CA THR A 165 -9.57 -3.74 31.00
C THR A 165 -9.34 -4.25 29.58
N VAL A 166 -8.10 -4.20 29.10
CA VAL A 166 -7.73 -4.56 27.73
C VAL A 166 -6.54 -5.52 27.74
N ASP A 167 -6.74 -6.70 27.14
CA ASP A 167 -5.65 -7.60 26.80
C ASP A 167 -5.23 -7.36 25.35
N VAL A 168 -3.94 -7.13 25.11
CA VAL A 168 -3.36 -6.97 23.77
C VAL A 168 -2.74 -8.30 23.35
N TYR A 169 -3.23 -8.89 22.27
CA TYR A 169 -2.75 -10.16 21.73
C TYR A 169 -1.93 -9.95 20.46
N ILE A 170 -0.72 -10.50 20.48
CA ILE A 170 0.22 -10.49 19.36
C ILE A 170 0.55 -11.93 18.96
N PRO A 171 -0.30 -12.60 18.16
CA PRO A 171 -0.02 -13.94 17.64
C PRO A 171 1.16 -13.96 16.68
N THR A 172 1.99 -15.00 16.79
CA THR A 172 3.15 -15.24 15.94
C THR A 172 3.39 -16.73 15.73
N TYR A 173 4.01 -17.10 14.60
CA TYR A 173 4.32 -18.49 14.25
C TYR A 173 5.79 -18.68 13.84
N ASN A 174 6.26 -17.95 12.82
CA ASN A 174 7.61 -18.10 12.28
C ASN A 174 8.30 -16.76 11.97
N GLU A 175 7.69 -15.64 12.34
CA GLU A 175 8.25 -14.31 12.10
C GLU A 175 9.50 -14.07 12.95
N GLU A 176 10.47 -13.33 12.42
CA GLU A 176 11.71 -13.03 13.15
C GLU A 176 11.43 -12.27 14.45
N VAL A 177 12.24 -12.53 15.48
CA VAL A 177 12.05 -11.95 16.83
C VAL A 177 12.11 -10.43 16.77
N GLU A 178 12.94 -9.85 15.91
CA GLU A 178 13.04 -8.40 15.70
C GLU A 178 11.72 -7.78 15.20
N ILE A 179 10.99 -8.49 14.32
CA ILE A 179 9.66 -8.04 13.85
C ILE A 179 8.67 -8.04 15.03
N VAL A 180 8.66 -9.11 15.82
CA VAL A 180 7.78 -9.23 17.00
C VAL A 180 8.13 -8.16 18.04
N ARG A 181 9.42 -7.92 18.31
CA ARG A 181 9.91 -6.94 19.29
C ARG A 181 9.36 -5.55 19.00
N LYS A 182 9.42 -5.08 17.75
CA LYS A 182 8.90 -3.76 17.36
C LYS A 182 7.42 -3.58 17.72
N THR A 183 6.61 -4.58 17.43
CA THR A 183 5.17 -4.55 17.76
C THR A 183 4.93 -4.61 19.27
N VAL A 184 5.72 -5.40 20.01
CA VAL A 184 5.62 -5.48 21.49
C VAL A 184 6.01 -4.15 22.13
N VAL A 185 7.13 -3.54 21.73
CA VAL A 185 7.59 -2.23 22.22
C VAL A 185 6.50 -1.17 22.03
N ALA A 186 5.94 -1.07 20.83
CA ALA A 186 4.86 -0.13 20.56
C ALA A 186 3.56 -0.45 21.33
N ALA A 187 3.20 -1.72 21.49
CA ALA A 187 2.05 -2.13 22.30
C ALA A 187 2.22 -1.77 23.79
N MET A 188 3.43 -1.95 24.33
CA MET A 188 3.78 -1.54 25.69
C MET A 188 3.69 -0.01 25.86
N ALA A 189 3.95 0.77 24.81
CA ALA A 189 3.87 2.23 24.81
C ALA A 189 2.46 2.81 24.56
N ILE A 190 1.44 1.99 24.29
CA ILE A 190 0.05 2.47 24.12
C ILE A 190 -0.42 3.23 25.37
N ASP A 191 -0.98 4.42 25.17
CA ASP A 191 -1.45 5.31 26.23
C ASP A 191 -2.75 4.77 26.84
N TYR A 192 -2.61 4.05 27.96
CA TYR A 192 -3.70 3.47 28.74
C TYR A 192 -3.23 3.22 30.19
N PRO A 193 -4.12 3.24 31.20
CA PRO A 193 -3.72 2.93 32.57
C PRO A 193 -3.01 1.57 32.65
N THR A 194 -1.81 1.55 33.22
CA THR A 194 -0.91 0.39 33.21
C THR A 194 -1.55 -0.84 33.84
N GLU A 195 -2.33 -0.65 34.90
CA GLU A 195 -3.08 -1.70 35.60
C GLU A 195 -4.27 -2.26 34.80
N LYS A 196 -4.65 -1.60 33.70
CA LYS A 196 -5.77 -1.99 32.83
C LYS A 196 -5.36 -2.51 31.47
N LYS A 197 -4.06 -2.55 31.17
CA LYS A 197 -3.52 -3.04 29.90
C LYS A 197 -2.50 -4.13 30.15
N GLN A 198 -2.69 -5.30 29.53
CA GLN A 198 -1.69 -6.37 29.56
C GLN A 198 -1.39 -6.84 28.14
N VAL A 199 -0.10 -6.86 27.79
CA VAL A 199 0.37 -7.33 26.48
C VAL A 199 0.78 -8.81 26.56
N TYR A 200 0.29 -9.60 25.61
CA TYR A 200 0.58 -11.01 25.46
C TYR A 200 1.10 -11.33 24.05
N VAL A 201 2.25 -12.01 23.99
CA VAL A 201 2.76 -12.62 22.75
C VAL A 201 2.26 -14.06 22.71
N LEU A 202 1.51 -14.43 21.66
CA LEU A 202 0.93 -15.76 21.52
C LEU A 202 1.78 -16.57 20.53
N ASP A 203 2.72 -17.39 21.02
CA ASP A 203 3.65 -18.13 20.15
C ASP A 203 3.14 -19.53 19.79
N ASP A 204 2.86 -19.70 18.50
CA ASP A 204 2.48 -20.99 17.91
C ASP A 204 3.67 -21.69 17.22
N GLY A 205 4.87 -21.09 17.28
CA GLY A 205 6.11 -21.53 16.64
C GLY A 205 6.82 -22.71 17.30
N ARG A 206 6.09 -23.75 17.75
CA ARG A 206 6.65 -24.88 18.53
C ARG A 206 7.86 -25.57 17.88
N LYS A 207 7.93 -25.55 16.54
CA LYS A 207 9.03 -26.15 15.76
C LYS A 207 10.34 -25.36 15.85
N TYR A 208 10.33 -24.17 16.47
CA TYR A 208 11.45 -23.25 16.58
C TYR A 208 11.76 -22.97 18.06
N PRO A 209 12.32 -23.95 18.81
CA PRO A 209 12.53 -23.82 20.25
C PRO A 209 13.52 -22.71 20.64
N GLU A 210 14.56 -22.48 19.83
CA GLU A 210 15.54 -21.40 20.04
C GLU A 210 14.87 -20.03 19.95
N ARG A 211 14.11 -19.80 18.86
CA ARG A 211 13.26 -18.61 18.69
C ARG A 211 12.30 -18.40 19.87
N ARG A 212 11.70 -19.46 20.41
CA ARG A 212 10.81 -19.37 21.57
C ARG A 212 11.54 -18.89 22.83
N GLN A 213 12.78 -19.31 23.05
CA GLN A 213 13.59 -18.83 24.16
C GLN A 213 13.92 -17.35 24.00
N GLU A 214 14.27 -16.91 22.79
CA GLU A 214 14.46 -15.49 22.48
C GLU A 214 13.17 -14.69 22.69
N LEU A 215 12.01 -15.20 22.26
CA LEU A 215 10.71 -14.57 22.51
C LEU A 215 10.41 -14.43 24.01
N GLN A 216 10.74 -15.45 24.80
CA GLN A 216 10.58 -15.40 26.25
C GLN A 216 11.46 -14.30 26.84
N ALA A 217 12.74 -14.23 26.44
CA ALA A 217 13.68 -13.22 26.91
C ALA A 217 13.20 -11.80 26.60
N ILE A 218 12.71 -11.52 25.39
CA ILE A 218 12.19 -10.18 25.06
C ILE A 218 10.89 -9.87 25.82
N CYS A 219 10.06 -10.87 26.11
CA CYS A 219 8.84 -10.66 26.89
C CYS A 219 9.18 -10.28 28.33
N ASP A 220 10.12 -10.99 28.95
CA ASP A 220 10.59 -10.74 30.31
C ASP A 220 11.28 -9.36 30.41
N GLU A 221 12.08 -8.99 29.40
CA GLU A 221 12.73 -7.68 29.30
C GLU A 221 11.72 -6.53 29.19
N LEU A 222 10.73 -6.65 28.30
CA LEU A 222 9.78 -5.58 27.98
C LEU A 222 8.54 -5.56 28.90
N GLY A 223 8.36 -6.56 29.76
CA GLY A 223 7.19 -6.70 30.64
C GLY A 223 5.93 -7.26 29.96
N ALA A 224 6.07 -7.88 28.79
CA ALA A 224 5.00 -8.63 28.13
C ALA A 224 4.94 -10.09 28.66
N LYS A 225 3.85 -10.80 28.37
CA LYS A 225 3.68 -12.21 28.75
C LYS A 225 3.68 -13.12 27.53
N LEU A 226 4.55 -14.12 27.52
CA LEU A 226 4.52 -15.17 26.49
C LEU A 226 3.46 -16.22 26.84
N LEU A 227 2.57 -16.51 25.90
CA LEU A 227 1.63 -17.63 26.00
C LEU A 227 1.91 -18.63 24.89
N VAL A 228 1.97 -19.90 25.27
CA VAL A 228 2.19 -21.04 24.37
C VAL A 228 1.13 -22.11 24.59
N ARG A 229 0.99 -22.99 23.61
CA ARG A 229 0.09 -24.15 23.66
C ARG A 229 0.75 -25.43 23.13
N ASP A 230 0.13 -26.56 23.43
CA ASP A 230 0.68 -27.90 23.16
C ASP A 230 0.25 -28.51 21.81
N ASN A 231 -0.55 -27.79 21.02
CA ASN A 231 -0.98 -28.17 19.68
C ASN A 231 -0.90 -26.96 18.72
N ASN A 232 -1.09 -27.20 17.43
CA ASN A 232 -1.16 -26.16 16.40
C ASN A 232 -2.54 -26.16 15.71
N ASP A 233 -3.57 -26.66 16.40
CA ASP A 233 -4.90 -26.83 15.82
C ASP A 233 -5.51 -25.47 15.48
N HIS A 234 -6.13 -25.36 14.31
CA HIS A 234 -6.78 -24.14 13.82
C HIS A 234 -5.88 -22.89 13.76
N ALA A 235 -4.55 -23.06 13.67
CA ALA A 235 -3.57 -21.98 13.46
C ALA A 235 -3.83 -20.74 14.35
N LYS A 236 -3.85 -19.53 13.77
CA LYS A 236 -4.06 -18.25 14.48
C LYS A 236 -5.36 -18.23 15.28
N ALA A 237 -6.46 -18.72 14.73
CA ALA A 237 -7.76 -18.78 15.42
C ALA A 237 -7.66 -19.59 16.71
N GLY A 238 -7.09 -20.79 16.64
CA GLY A 238 -6.90 -21.65 17.81
C GLY A 238 -5.94 -21.07 18.84
N ASN A 239 -4.89 -20.37 18.40
CA ASN A 239 -3.95 -19.67 19.26
C ASN A 239 -4.64 -18.57 20.08
N ILE A 240 -5.45 -17.72 19.42
CA ILE A 240 -6.24 -16.68 20.09
C ILE A 240 -7.28 -17.29 21.03
N ASN A 241 -8.00 -18.34 20.61
CA ASN A 241 -8.99 -18.99 21.46
C ASN A 241 -8.38 -19.58 22.74
N THR A 242 -7.18 -20.18 22.63
CA THR A 242 -6.46 -20.69 23.81
C THR A 242 -6.08 -19.53 24.77
N ALA A 243 -5.73 -18.36 24.23
CA ALA A 243 -5.43 -17.18 25.05
C ALA A 243 -6.68 -16.59 25.72
N LEU A 244 -7.83 -16.62 25.04
CA LEU A 244 -9.11 -16.17 25.61
C LEU A 244 -9.50 -16.95 26.87
N GLU A 245 -9.17 -18.24 26.94
CA GLU A 245 -9.42 -19.09 28.11
C GLU A 245 -8.48 -18.79 29.30
N ARG A 246 -7.34 -18.14 29.05
CA ARG A 246 -6.25 -17.96 30.03
C ARG A 246 -6.06 -16.52 30.50
N THR A 247 -6.88 -15.59 30.05
CA THR A 247 -6.72 -14.15 30.31
C THR A 247 -8.07 -13.52 30.68
N THR A 248 -8.08 -12.30 31.26
CA THR A 248 -9.26 -11.76 31.97
C THR A 248 -9.72 -10.33 31.59
N GLY A 249 -9.03 -9.62 30.69
CA GLY A 249 -9.48 -8.35 30.10
C GLY A 249 -10.90 -8.33 29.51
N ASP A 250 -11.64 -7.24 29.74
CA ASP A 250 -12.99 -7.05 29.19
C ASP A 250 -13.00 -6.94 27.66
N LEU A 251 -11.96 -6.30 27.12
CA LEU A 251 -11.71 -6.13 25.70
C LEU A 251 -10.40 -6.81 25.28
N VAL A 252 -10.31 -7.18 24.00
CA VAL A 252 -9.12 -7.77 23.39
C VAL A 252 -8.72 -6.94 22.18
N LEU A 253 -7.52 -6.38 22.19
CA LEU A 253 -6.89 -5.80 21.00
C LEU A 253 -6.08 -6.89 20.30
N ILE A 254 -6.44 -7.22 19.06
CA ILE A 254 -5.74 -8.23 18.25
C ILE A 254 -4.84 -7.50 17.24
N LEU A 255 -3.53 -7.78 17.30
CA LEU A 255 -2.52 -7.25 16.40
C LEU A 255 -1.72 -8.39 15.79
N ASP A 256 -1.62 -8.43 14.47
CA ASP A 256 -0.59 -9.24 13.81
C ASP A 256 0.80 -8.79 14.29
N CYS A 257 1.75 -9.71 14.39
CA CYS A 257 3.08 -9.40 14.93
C CYS A 257 3.90 -8.41 14.11
N ASP A 258 3.47 -8.09 12.88
CA ASP A 258 4.04 -7.07 12.01
C ASP A 258 3.16 -5.81 11.90
N HIS A 259 2.10 -5.68 12.70
CA HIS A 259 1.25 -4.49 12.76
C HIS A 259 1.56 -3.66 14.02
N ILE A 260 2.48 -2.71 13.88
CA ILE A 260 2.98 -1.86 14.95
C ILE A 260 1.90 -0.81 15.30
N PRO A 261 1.31 -0.83 16.51
CA PRO A 261 0.26 0.11 16.89
C PRO A 261 0.78 1.51 17.22
N VAL A 262 -0.02 2.54 16.97
CA VAL A 262 0.26 3.90 17.48
C VAL A 262 -0.07 4.02 18.97
N ARG A 263 0.53 5.00 19.65
CA ARG A 263 0.33 5.21 21.10
C ARG A 263 -1.13 5.47 21.46
N GLY A 264 -1.83 6.26 20.64
CA GLY A 264 -3.25 6.61 20.85
C GLY A 264 -4.26 5.49 20.56
N PHE A 265 -3.85 4.25 20.25
CA PHE A 265 -4.76 3.17 19.78
C PHE A 265 -6.01 3.02 20.65
N LEU A 266 -5.83 2.80 21.95
CA LEU A 266 -6.94 2.51 22.86
C LEU A 266 -7.76 3.76 23.19
N GLN A 267 -7.15 4.94 23.25
CA GLN A 267 -7.86 6.20 23.48
C GLN A 267 -8.91 6.48 22.39
N GLU A 268 -8.58 6.15 21.15
CA GLU A 268 -9.43 6.43 19.99
C GLU A 268 -10.50 5.34 19.74
N THR A 269 -10.34 4.13 20.30
CA THR A 269 -11.18 2.96 19.98
C THR A 269 -12.04 2.48 21.14
N VAL A 270 -11.57 2.56 22.39
CA VAL A 270 -12.28 2.00 23.55
C VAL A 270 -13.61 2.72 23.81
N GLY A 271 -13.70 4.02 23.51
CA GLY A 271 -14.92 4.81 23.72
C GLY A 271 -16.16 4.27 22.98
N PHE A 272 -15.98 3.57 21.85
CA PHE A 272 -17.11 2.95 21.14
C PHE A 272 -17.79 1.83 21.94
N PHE A 273 -17.07 1.20 22.89
CA PHE A 273 -17.59 0.11 23.73
C PHE A 273 -18.40 0.60 24.93
N LEU A 274 -18.58 1.92 25.10
CA LEU A 274 -19.59 2.45 26.02
C LEU A 274 -21.00 2.01 25.59
N ASP A 275 -21.21 1.82 24.29
CA ASP A 275 -22.36 1.08 23.76
C ASP A 275 -22.14 -0.43 23.98
N LYS A 276 -22.92 -1.00 24.90
CA LYS A 276 -22.85 -2.43 25.26
C LYS A 276 -23.18 -3.37 24.10
N THR A 277 -23.84 -2.89 23.04
CA THR A 277 -24.16 -3.70 21.86
C THR A 277 -23.00 -3.81 20.86
N VAL A 278 -21.96 -3.00 21.03
CA VAL A 278 -20.76 -3.04 20.17
C VAL A 278 -19.89 -4.23 20.58
N ALA A 279 -19.69 -5.15 19.64
CA ALA A 279 -18.82 -6.31 19.77
C ALA A 279 -17.41 -6.06 19.23
N LEU A 280 -17.25 -5.20 18.23
CA LEU A 280 -16.01 -5.05 17.46
C LEU A 280 -15.82 -3.61 16.99
N VAL A 281 -14.59 -3.11 17.09
CA VAL A 281 -14.12 -1.89 16.42
C VAL A 281 -12.93 -2.25 15.54
N GLN A 282 -13.08 -2.09 14.22
CA GLN A 282 -12.05 -2.34 13.22
C GLN A 282 -11.42 -1.01 12.76
N THR A 283 -10.09 -0.95 12.71
CA THR A 283 -9.34 0.17 12.10
C THR A 283 -8.69 -0.27 10.79
N PRO A 284 -8.39 0.65 9.84
CA PRO A 284 -7.66 0.35 8.62
C PRO A 284 -6.32 -0.36 8.85
N HIS A 285 -5.92 -1.18 7.88
CA HIS A 285 -4.53 -1.64 7.76
C HIS A 285 -3.80 -0.72 6.80
N TRP A 286 -2.75 -0.07 7.30
CA TRP A 286 -1.84 0.73 6.49
C TRP A 286 -0.48 0.05 6.46
N PHE A 287 0.14 0.00 5.29
CA PHE A 287 1.44 -0.63 5.10
C PHE A 287 2.48 0.44 4.78
N TYR A 288 3.62 0.38 5.45
CA TYR A 288 4.68 1.39 5.27
C TYR A 288 5.66 1.04 4.16
N ASN A 289 5.67 -0.21 3.70
CA ASN A 289 6.40 -0.65 2.53
C ASN A 289 5.50 -0.77 1.30
N PRO A 290 6.03 -0.52 0.09
CA PRO A 290 5.27 -0.68 -1.14
C PRO A 290 4.91 -2.15 -1.36
N ASP A 291 3.70 -2.40 -1.83
CA ASP A 291 3.30 -3.73 -2.28
C ASP A 291 4.03 -4.11 -3.59
N PRO A 292 3.96 -5.38 -4.04
CA PRO A 292 4.62 -5.79 -5.27
C PRO A 292 4.13 -5.05 -6.52
N PHE A 293 2.89 -4.54 -6.56
CA PHE A 293 2.39 -3.78 -7.70
C PHE A 293 3.05 -2.40 -7.74
N GLU A 294 3.11 -1.71 -6.61
CA GLU A 294 3.77 -0.41 -6.52
C GLU A 294 5.26 -0.51 -6.86
N ARG A 295 5.95 -1.49 -6.26
CA ARG A 295 7.39 -1.68 -6.45
C ARG A 295 7.71 -2.16 -7.87
N ASN A 296 7.09 -3.23 -8.33
CA ASN A 296 7.52 -3.89 -9.57
C ASN A 296 7.11 -3.09 -10.82
N LEU A 297 5.99 -2.36 -10.74
CA LEU A 297 5.54 -1.47 -11.81
C LEU A 297 6.12 -0.05 -11.69
N LEU A 298 6.97 0.21 -10.69
CA LEU A 298 7.65 1.49 -10.43
C LEU A 298 6.65 2.67 -10.41
N THR A 299 5.56 2.54 -9.66
CA THR A 299 4.53 3.60 -9.61
C THR A 299 4.90 4.77 -8.70
N GLN A 300 5.89 4.59 -7.81
CA GLN A 300 6.44 5.63 -6.93
C GLN A 300 5.35 6.35 -6.09
N GLY A 301 4.41 5.60 -5.52
CA GLY A 301 3.29 6.14 -4.73
C GLY A 301 2.23 6.92 -5.52
N GLN A 302 2.38 7.13 -6.83
CA GLN A 302 1.42 7.88 -7.65
C GLN A 302 0.07 7.19 -7.75
N VAL A 303 0.05 5.86 -7.62
CA VAL A 303 -1.15 5.02 -7.72
C VAL A 303 -1.52 4.51 -6.32
N PRO A 304 -2.82 4.51 -5.96
CA PRO A 304 -3.28 3.90 -4.71
C PRO A 304 -2.97 2.41 -4.63
N VAL A 305 -2.50 1.97 -3.46
CA VAL A 305 -2.25 0.56 -3.18
C VAL A 305 -3.56 -0.23 -3.14
N GLY A 306 -3.47 -1.55 -3.38
CA GLY A 306 -4.62 -2.40 -3.61
C GLY A 306 -5.65 -2.47 -2.47
N ASN A 307 -5.28 -2.22 -1.22
CA ASN A 307 -6.19 -2.30 -0.07
C ASN A 307 -6.92 -0.98 0.24
N GLU A 308 -6.52 0.16 -0.33
CA GLU A 308 -7.11 1.47 -0.02
C GLU A 308 -8.61 1.52 -0.35
N LEU A 309 -9.03 0.99 -1.51
CA LEU A 309 -10.45 0.93 -1.89
C LEU A 309 -11.31 0.23 -0.82
N PHE A 310 -10.79 -0.87 -0.27
CA PHE A 310 -11.51 -1.66 0.72
C PHE A 310 -11.66 -0.90 2.03
N TYR A 311 -10.56 -0.37 2.56
CA TYR A 311 -10.57 0.32 3.86
C TYR A 311 -11.25 1.70 3.77
N LYS A 312 -10.93 2.50 2.76
CA LYS A 312 -11.41 3.89 2.66
C LYS A 312 -12.82 4.04 2.10
N VAL A 313 -13.40 2.99 1.50
CA VAL A 313 -14.74 3.07 0.90
C VAL A 313 -15.61 1.90 1.31
N LEU A 314 -15.20 0.66 1.00
CA LEU A 314 -16.09 -0.49 1.19
C LEU A 314 -16.40 -0.77 2.66
N GLN A 315 -15.42 -0.65 3.57
CA GLN A 315 -15.64 -0.81 5.02
C GLN A 315 -16.53 0.30 5.60
N LYS A 316 -16.38 1.55 5.15
CA LYS A 316 -17.29 2.65 5.52
C LYS A 316 -18.72 2.43 5.02
N GLY A 317 -18.85 1.89 3.81
CA GLY A 317 -20.13 1.47 3.23
C GLY A 317 -20.78 0.35 4.04
N ASN A 318 -20.01 -0.68 4.39
CA ASN A 318 -20.47 -1.77 5.23
C ASN A 318 -20.85 -1.30 6.65
N ASP A 319 -20.11 -0.37 7.25
CA ASP A 319 -20.42 0.23 8.56
C ASP A 319 -21.73 1.03 8.55
N ALA A 320 -22.07 1.67 7.43
CA ALA A 320 -23.38 2.31 7.26
C ALA A 320 -24.54 1.32 7.40
N TRP A 321 -24.31 0.05 7.08
CA TRP A 321 -25.28 -1.04 7.13
C TRP A 321 -25.09 -2.00 8.31
N ASN A 322 -24.26 -1.64 9.31
CA ASN A 322 -23.89 -2.52 10.43
C ASN A 322 -23.37 -3.89 9.95
N ALA A 323 -22.47 -3.87 8.97
CA ALA A 323 -21.90 -5.05 8.33
C ALA A 323 -20.38 -4.96 8.19
N ALA A 324 -19.74 -4.00 8.86
CA ALA A 324 -18.28 -3.90 8.90
C ALA A 324 -17.72 -5.16 9.56
N PHE A 325 -16.86 -5.89 8.86
CA PHE A 325 -16.35 -7.17 9.36
C PHE A 325 -14.90 -7.05 9.80
N PHE A 326 -14.52 -7.98 10.69
CA PHE A 326 -13.19 -8.12 11.25
C PHE A 326 -12.19 -8.56 10.17
N CYS A 327 -11.03 -7.91 10.13
CA CYS A 327 -9.96 -8.15 9.17
C CYS A 327 -8.75 -8.84 9.81
N GLY A 328 -8.93 -9.54 10.93
CA GLY A 328 -7.90 -10.37 11.55
C GLY A 328 -6.89 -9.63 12.43
N SER A 329 -6.75 -8.31 12.28
CA SER A 329 -5.78 -7.49 13.03
C SER A 329 -6.25 -6.04 13.10
N ALA A 330 -5.59 -5.22 13.93
CA ALA A 330 -5.93 -3.82 14.16
C ALA A 330 -7.40 -3.65 14.56
N ALA A 331 -7.86 -4.50 15.47
CA ALA A 331 -9.23 -4.49 15.93
C ALA A 331 -9.32 -4.74 17.43
N VAL A 332 -10.25 -4.05 18.07
CA VAL A 332 -10.65 -4.32 19.45
C VAL A 332 -11.94 -5.12 19.42
N VAL A 333 -12.02 -6.17 20.22
CA VAL A 333 -13.18 -7.05 20.32
C VAL A 333 -13.63 -7.13 21.77
N ARG A 334 -14.94 -7.15 22.02
CA ARG A 334 -15.49 -7.41 23.35
C ARG A 334 -15.42 -8.90 23.64
N ARG A 335 -14.71 -9.27 24.71
CA ARG A 335 -14.46 -10.68 25.05
C ARG A 335 -15.75 -11.48 25.22
N ASN A 336 -16.69 -10.98 26.02
CA ASN A 336 -17.90 -11.74 26.35
C ASN A 336 -18.69 -12.09 25.08
N HIS A 337 -18.84 -11.15 24.14
CA HIS A 337 -19.54 -11.38 22.89
C HIS A 337 -18.79 -12.35 21.98
N LEU A 338 -17.45 -12.32 22.02
CA LEU A 338 -16.62 -13.27 21.29
C LEU A 338 -16.75 -14.69 21.86
N LEU A 339 -16.79 -14.85 23.18
CA LEU A 339 -17.02 -16.15 23.83
C LEU A 339 -18.43 -16.70 23.54
N GLU A 340 -19.46 -15.84 23.48
CA GLU A 340 -20.83 -16.24 23.15
C GLU A 340 -20.95 -16.85 21.74
N VAL A 341 -20.10 -16.45 20.78
CA VAL A 341 -20.03 -17.05 19.43
C VAL A 341 -19.05 -18.23 19.32
N GLY A 342 -18.49 -18.68 20.44
CA GLY A 342 -17.53 -19.79 20.51
C GLY A 342 -16.08 -19.39 20.24
N GLY A 343 -15.72 -18.11 20.42
CA GLY A 343 -14.40 -17.58 20.11
C GLY A 343 -14.26 -17.14 18.65
N ILE A 344 -13.01 -17.06 18.20
CA ILE A 344 -12.65 -16.89 16.79
C ILE A 344 -13.06 -18.16 16.03
N ALA A 345 -13.76 -18.01 14.91
CA ALA A 345 -14.21 -19.11 14.06
C ALA A 345 -13.03 -19.98 13.56
N THR A 346 -13.25 -21.27 13.32
CA THR A 346 -12.17 -22.22 13.02
C THR A 346 -12.42 -23.08 11.78
N GLU A 347 -13.60 -22.95 11.19
CA GLU A 347 -14.10 -23.76 10.08
C GLU A 347 -13.60 -23.27 8.71
N THR A 348 -13.21 -21.99 8.62
CA THR A 348 -12.73 -21.37 7.39
C THR A 348 -11.35 -20.76 7.60
N VAL A 349 -10.62 -20.54 6.50
CA VAL A 349 -9.28 -19.93 6.55
C VAL A 349 -9.28 -18.40 6.64
N THR A 350 -10.48 -17.80 6.65
CA THR A 350 -10.74 -16.39 6.92
C THR A 350 -11.59 -16.33 8.17
N GLU A 351 -10.99 -16.76 9.28
CA GLU A 351 -11.63 -16.87 10.58
C GLU A 351 -12.24 -15.54 11.04
N ASP A 352 -11.61 -14.45 10.61
CA ASP A 352 -11.91 -13.09 10.98
C ASP A 352 -13.29 -12.65 10.47
N CYS A 353 -13.50 -12.69 9.15
CA CYS A 353 -14.77 -12.36 8.51
C CYS A 353 -15.89 -13.28 9.00
N HIS A 354 -15.58 -14.57 9.17
CA HIS A 354 -16.54 -15.56 9.66
C HIS A 354 -16.95 -15.28 11.12
N THR A 355 -16.02 -14.87 11.98
CA THR A 355 -16.33 -14.45 13.35
C THR A 355 -17.27 -13.24 13.37
N ALA A 356 -17.00 -12.23 12.53
CA ALA A 356 -17.88 -11.06 12.43
C ALA A 356 -19.29 -11.44 11.95
N LEU A 357 -19.41 -12.39 11.02
CA LEU A 357 -20.71 -12.90 10.57
C LEU A 357 -21.51 -13.52 11.73
N ARG A 358 -20.84 -14.29 12.60
CA ARG A 358 -21.47 -14.88 13.79
C ARG A 358 -21.91 -13.82 14.79
N LEU A 359 -21.09 -12.82 15.06
CA LEU A 359 -21.42 -11.70 15.93
C LEU A 359 -22.67 -10.95 15.43
N HIS A 360 -22.72 -10.63 14.13
CA HIS A 360 -23.90 -10.01 13.53
C HIS A 360 -25.13 -10.92 13.55
N SER A 361 -24.96 -12.24 13.41
CA SER A 361 -26.05 -13.21 13.51
C SER A 361 -26.65 -13.31 14.92
N LEU A 362 -25.94 -12.85 15.96
CA LEU A 362 -26.50 -12.70 17.31
C LEU A 362 -27.05 -11.28 17.58
N GLY A 363 -27.07 -10.41 16.57
CA GLY A 363 -27.62 -9.06 16.68
C GLY A 363 -26.65 -8.01 17.23
N TYR A 364 -25.37 -8.35 17.44
CA TYR A 364 -24.38 -7.37 17.85
C TYR A 364 -24.02 -6.39 16.75
N ARG A 365 -23.40 -5.28 17.16
CA ARG A 365 -22.96 -4.22 16.28
C ARG A 365 -21.45 -4.21 16.14
N THR A 366 -21.00 -3.86 14.95
CA THR A 366 -19.58 -3.61 14.68
C THR A 366 -19.41 -2.17 14.20
N ILE A 367 -18.20 -1.67 14.38
CA ILE A 367 -17.82 -0.30 14.07
C ILE A 367 -16.59 -0.34 13.17
N TYR A 368 -16.63 0.38 12.06
CA TYR A 368 -15.43 0.74 11.32
C TYR A 368 -15.01 2.16 11.66
N TYR A 369 -13.76 2.34 12.08
CA TYR A 369 -13.19 3.64 12.39
C TYR A 369 -12.03 3.94 11.44
N ASP A 370 -12.26 4.80 10.44
CA ASP A 370 -11.33 5.11 9.36
C ASP A 370 -10.17 6.05 9.78
N LYS A 371 -9.42 5.64 10.81
CA LYS A 371 -8.17 6.26 11.23
C LYS A 371 -7.09 5.20 11.24
N ILE A 372 -5.94 5.50 10.63
CA ILE A 372 -4.80 4.58 10.65
C ILE A 372 -4.30 4.51 12.09
N MET A 373 -4.32 3.31 12.67
CA MET A 373 -3.86 3.07 14.04
C MET A 373 -2.73 2.04 14.12
N VAL A 374 -2.35 1.44 12.98
CA VAL A 374 -1.22 0.51 12.87
C VAL A 374 -0.39 0.79 11.63
N ALA A 375 0.90 0.50 11.71
CA ALA A 375 1.81 0.40 10.58
C ALA A 375 2.21 -1.07 10.36
N GLY A 376 1.79 -1.63 9.23
CA GLY A 376 1.99 -3.02 8.85
C GLY A 376 3.06 -3.23 7.78
N LEU A 377 3.42 -4.50 7.55
CA LEU A 377 4.24 -4.93 6.41
C LEU A 377 3.40 -5.60 5.31
N ALA A 378 3.45 -5.06 4.10
CA ALA A 378 2.95 -5.70 2.89
C ALA A 378 3.89 -6.83 2.44
N PRO A 379 3.39 -7.87 1.73
CA PRO A 379 4.24 -8.93 1.20
C PRO A 379 5.33 -8.42 0.28
N GLU A 380 6.58 -8.81 0.52
CA GLU A 380 7.70 -8.36 -0.32
C GLU A 380 7.74 -9.03 -1.69
N LYS A 381 7.28 -10.27 -1.87
CA LYS A 381 7.32 -10.93 -3.19
C LYS A 381 5.94 -11.01 -3.82
N PHE A 382 5.87 -10.97 -5.15
CA PHE A 382 4.63 -11.15 -5.88
C PHE A 382 4.00 -12.52 -5.58
N SER A 383 4.79 -13.59 -5.55
CA SER A 383 4.30 -14.93 -5.18
C SER A 383 3.72 -15.00 -3.76
N ALA A 384 4.32 -14.28 -2.81
CA ALA A 384 3.81 -14.16 -1.45
C ALA A 384 2.48 -13.40 -1.41
N TYR A 385 2.36 -12.31 -2.16
CA TYR A 385 1.12 -11.56 -2.33
C TYR A 385 0.01 -12.43 -2.94
N VAL A 386 0.29 -13.15 -4.02
CA VAL A 386 -0.67 -14.09 -4.65
C VAL A 386 -1.09 -15.16 -3.64
N GLY A 387 -0.16 -15.73 -2.88
CA GLY A 387 -0.47 -16.72 -1.84
C GLY A 387 -1.40 -16.19 -0.74
N GLN A 388 -1.26 -14.92 -0.34
CA GLN A 388 -2.16 -14.27 0.60
C GLN A 388 -3.56 -14.07 0.00
N GLN A 389 -3.65 -13.53 -1.22
CA GLN A 389 -4.93 -13.25 -1.88
C GLN A 389 -5.72 -14.52 -2.21
N VAL A 390 -5.03 -15.59 -2.63
CA VAL A 390 -5.64 -16.91 -2.88
C VAL A 390 -6.23 -17.49 -1.59
N ARG A 391 -5.59 -17.27 -0.43
CA ARG A 391 -6.11 -17.68 0.87
C ARG A 391 -7.42 -16.96 1.20
N TRP A 392 -7.46 -15.65 0.99
CA TRP A 392 -8.66 -14.84 1.20
C TRP A 392 -9.78 -15.26 0.25
N ALA A 393 -9.47 -15.47 -1.02
CA ALA A 393 -10.39 -15.97 -2.03
C ALA A 393 -11.01 -17.31 -1.62
N ARG A 394 -10.18 -18.24 -1.14
CA ARG A 394 -10.66 -19.54 -0.62
C ARG A 394 -11.59 -19.36 0.57
N GLY A 395 -11.16 -18.60 1.59
CA GLY A 395 -11.94 -18.44 2.81
C GLY A 395 -13.30 -17.78 2.57
N MET A 396 -13.34 -16.74 1.73
CA MET A 396 -14.59 -16.10 1.32
C MET A 396 -15.54 -17.07 0.58
N ALA A 397 -15.01 -17.89 -0.33
CA ALA A 397 -15.79 -18.92 -1.00
C ALA A 397 -16.27 -20.04 -0.04
N GLN A 398 -15.46 -20.40 0.96
CA GLN A 398 -15.87 -21.33 2.03
C GLN A 398 -17.03 -20.75 2.85
N ILE A 399 -16.96 -19.48 3.26
CA ILE A 399 -18.06 -18.82 3.97
C ILE A 399 -19.33 -18.80 3.09
N LEU A 400 -19.21 -18.43 1.81
CA LEU A 400 -20.35 -18.45 0.88
C LEU A 400 -21.01 -19.83 0.83
N ARG A 401 -20.21 -20.89 0.76
CA ARG A 401 -20.67 -22.28 0.64
C ARG A 401 -21.27 -22.82 1.93
N LEU A 402 -20.62 -22.58 3.07
CA LEU A 402 -20.99 -23.13 4.37
C LEU A 402 -22.14 -22.35 5.00
N GLU A 403 -22.04 -21.03 5.01
CA GLU A 403 -22.97 -20.16 5.74
C GLU A 403 -24.10 -19.65 4.84
N ASN A 404 -23.86 -19.49 3.54
CA ASN A 404 -24.79 -18.90 2.57
C ASN A 404 -25.50 -17.64 3.13
N PRO A 405 -24.76 -16.52 3.28
CA PRO A 405 -25.25 -15.33 3.97
C PRO A 405 -26.58 -14.80 3.41
N LEU A 406 -26.83 -15.00 2.12
CA LEU A 406 -28.00 -14.45 1.43
C LEU A 406 -29.29 -15.19 1.80
N PHE A 407 -29.28 -16.53 1.81
CA PHE A 407 -30.52 -17.33 1.93
C PHE A 407 -30.64 -18.14 3.22
N ASN A 408 -29.57 -18.26 4.00
CA ASN A 408 -29.62 -19.01 5.24
C ASN A 408 -30.48 -18.29 6.30
N ARG A 409 -31.63 -18.89 6.63
CA ARG A 409 -32.59 -18.36 7.60
C ARG A 409 -32.14 -18.49 9.05
N ARG A 410 -31.14 -19.35 9.33
CA ARG A 410 -30.58 -19.49 10.68
C ARG A 410 -29.76 -18.28 11.09
N LEU A 411 -29.17 -17.60 10.11
CA LEU A 411 -28.45 -16.35 10.33
C LEU A 411 -29.46 -15.23 10.57
N GLN A 412 -29.47 -14.61 11.75
CA GLN A 412 -30.40 -13.51 12.08
C GLN A 412 -29.88 -12.16 11.57
N LEU A 413 -29.63 -12.09 10.26
CA LEU A 413 -29.09 -10.91 9.59
C LEU A 413 -30.20 -10.07 8.97
N SER A 414 -30.05 -8.75 9.08
CA SER A 414 -30.84 -7.80 8.29
C SER A 414 -30.58 -7.96 6.79
N LEU A 415 -31.52 -7.54 5.94
CA LEU A 415 -31.34 -7.62 4.49
C LEU A 415 -30.08 -6.89 4.02
N ALA A 416 -29.76 -5.73 4.60
CA ALA A 416 -28.57 -4.97 4.26
C ALA A 416 -27.28 -5.74 4.60
N GLN A 417 -27.21 -6.36 5.79
CA GLN A 417 -26.10 -7.22 6.17
C GLN A 417 -25.95 -8.42 5.23
N ARG A 418 -27.06 -9.06 4.83
CA ARG A 418 -27.03 -10.18 3.88
C ARG A 418 -26.42 -9.77 2.55
N VAL A 419 -26.80 -8.60 2.03
CA VAL A 419 -26.26 -8.06 0.78
C VAL A 419 -24.77 -7.74 0.91
N CYS A 420 -24.34 -7.10 2.01
CA CYS A 420 -22.93 -6.79 2.27
C CYS A 420 -22.07 -8.07 2.40
N TYR A 421 -22.52 -9.07 3.15
CA TYR A 421 -21.79 -10.34 3.27
C TYR A 421 -21.79 -11.15 1.98
N PHE A 422 -22.90 -11.16 1.24
CA PHE A 422 -22.93 -11.78 -0.07
C PHE A 422 -21.94 -11.11 -1.02
N SER A 423 -21.90 -9.78 -1.05
CA SER A 423 -20.90 -9.02 -1.81
C SER A 423 -19.47 -9.39 -1.46
N ALA A 424 -19.12 -9.39 -0.17
CA ALA A 424 -17.77 -9.74 0.28
C ALA A 424 -17.38 -11.18 -0.10
N THR A 425 -18.30 -12.12 0.08
CA THR A 425 -18.05 -13.54 -0.15
C THR A 425 -18.07 -13.93 -1.63
N SER A 426 -18.77 -13.18 -2.48
CA SER A 426 -18.81 -13.39 -3.93
C SER A 426 -17.74 -12.59 -4.70
N HIS A 427 -17.01 -11.67 -4.07
CA HIS A 427 -16.10 -10.76 -4.77
C HIS A 427 -14.93 -11.47 -5.50
N PHE A 428 -14.38 -12.53 -4.89
CA PHE A 428 -13.18 -13.21 -5.40
C PHE A 428 -13.43 -14.12 -6.62
N PHE A 429 -14.67 -14.23 -7.10
CA PHE A 429 -15.01 -15.00 -8.31
C PHE A 429 -14.68 -14.24 -9.61
N PHE A 430 -13.98 -13.09 -9.51
CA PHE A 430 -13.57 -12.28 -10.67
C PHE A 430 -12.63 -13.01 -11.64
N GLY A 431 -12.00 -14.13 -11.22
CA GLY A 431 -11.10 -14.90 -12.08
C GLY A 431 -11.76 -15.37 -13.38
N PHE A 432 -12.97 -15.95 -13.29
CA PHE A 432 -13.73 -16.39 -14.45
C PHE A 432 -14.07 -15.27 -15.46
N PRO A 433 -14.78 -14.18 -15.06
CA PRO A 433 -15.16 -13.14 -15.99
C PRO A 433 -13.97 -12.43 -16.62
N ARG A 434 -12.87 -12.20 -15.88
CA ARG A 434 -11.67 -11.55 -16.44
C ARG A 434 -11.03 -12.36 -17.54
N LEU A 435 -10.91 -13.68 -17.35
CA LEU A 435 -10.40 -14.55 -18.39
C LEU A 435 -11.35 -14.61 -19.58
N MET A 436 -12.67 -14.65 -19.33
CA MET A 436 -13.66 -14.69 -20.42
C MET A 436 -13.66 -13.42 -21.26
N TYR A 437 -13.50 -12.23 -20.66
CA TYR A 437 -13.42 -10.96 -21.40
C TYR A 437 -12.19 -10.83 -22.29
N ALA A 438 -11.06 -11.44 -21.90
CA ALA A 438 -9.88 -11.51 -22.75
C ALA A 438 -9.99 -12.60 -23.82
N LEU A 439 -10.61 -13.73 -23.47
CA LEU A 439 -10.70 -14.90 -24.34
C LEU A 439 -11.77 -14.75 -25.43
N ALA A 440 -12.94 -14.18 -25.15
CA ALA A 440 -14.03 -14.05 -26.12
C ALA A 440 -13.63 -13.36 -27.44
N PRO A 441 -13.02 -12.15 -27.45
CA PRO A 441 -12.59 -11.51 -28.69
C PRO A 441 -11.41 -12.25 -29.36
N THR A 442 -10.53 -12.86 -28.56
CA THR A 442 -9.39 -13.66 -29.04
C THR A 442 -9.87 -14.90 -29.81
N LEU A 443 -10.89 -15.59 -29.31
CA LEU A 443 -11.47 -16.77 -29.95
C LEU A 443 -12.21 -16.44 -31.25
N PHE A 444 -12.88 -15.30 -31.31
CA PHE A 444 -13.48 -14.82 -32.56
C PHE A 444 -12.41 -14.61 -33.64
N LEU A 445 -11.36 -13.85 -33.33
CA LEU A 445 -10.33 -13.51 -34.33
C LEU A 445 -9.48 -14.71 -34.78
N LEU A 446 -9.27 -15.71 -33.92
CA LEU A 446 -8.47 -16.90 -34.27
C LEU A 446 -9.27 -18.05 -34.85
N PHE A 447 -10.50 -18.27 -34.37
CA PHE A 447 -11.27 -19.48 -34.64
C PHE A 447 -12.68 -19.22 -35.17
N SER A 448 -13.05 -17.95 -35.39
CA SER A 448 -14.41 -17.56 -35.80
C SER A 448 -15.50 -17.97 -34.80
N ILE A 449 -15.14 -18.16 -33.53
CA ILE A 449 -16.12 -18.48 -32.47
C ILE A 449 -16.82 -17.19 -32.07
N ASN A 450 -18.10 -17.07 -32.42
CA ASN A 450 -18.85 -15.85 -32.26
C ASN A 450 -19.69 -15.88 -30.97
N SER A 451 -19.21 -15.19 -29.93
CA SER A 451 -19.89 -15.11 -28.64
C SER A 451 -21.04 -14.09 -28.60
N VAL A 452 -21.12 -13.17 -29.57
CA VAL A 452 -22.11 -12.08 -29.60
C VAL A 452 -22.70 -11.95 -30.99
N LYS A 453 -23.95 -12.41 -31.14
CA LYS A 453 -24.67 -12.34 -32.42
C LYS A 453 -24.88 -10.89 -32.83
N GLY A 454 -24.58 -10.57 -34.09
CA GLY A 454 -24.73 -9.21 -34.63
C GLY A 454 -23.80 -8.19 -33.97
N LEU A 455 -22.62 -8.60 -33.50
CA LEU A 455 -21.62 -7.68 -32.95
C LEU A 455 -21.28 -6.58 -33.97
N GLY A 456 -21.55 -5.34 -33.59
CA GLY A 456 -21.42 -4.18 -34.48
C GLY A 456 -21.64 -2.87 -33.74
N ILE A 457 -21.75 -1.78 -34.49
CA ILE A 457 -21.87 -0.43 -33.91
C ILE A 457 -23.14 -0.26 -33.04
N GLU A 458 -24.21 -0.97 -33.38
CA GLU A 458 -25.43 -1.00 -32.57
C GLU A 458 -25.15 -1.50 -31.14
N THR A 459 -24.42 -2.61 -31.02
CA THR A 459 -24.02 -3.16 -29.72
C THR A 459 -23.22 -2.16 -28.90
N LEU A 460 -22.34 -1.37 -29.54
CA LEU A 460 -21.61 -0.29 -28.87
C LEU A 460 -22.53 0.81 -28.34
N PHE A 461 -23.59 1.19 -29.07
CA PHE A 461 -24.53 2.21 -28.58
C PHE A 461 -25.39 1.75 -27.41
N TYR A 462 -25.51 0.44 -27.16
CA TYR A 462 -26.08 -0.09 -25.91
C TYR A 462 -25.03 -0.28 -24.81
N ALA A 463 -23.83 -0.76 -25.16
CA ALA A 463 -22.77 -1.04 -24.18
C ALA A 463 -22.10 0.22 -23.62
N LEU A 464 -21.77 1.20 -24.47
CA LEU A 464 -21.00 2.38 -24.06
C LEU A 464 -21.69 3.23 -22.98
N PRO A 465 -22.99 3.53 -23.06
CA PRO A 465 -23.67 4.27 -21.98
C PRO A 465 -23.60 3.52 -20.65
N HIS A 466 -23.76 2.20 -20.66
CA HIS A 466 -23.64 1.37 -19.46
C HIS A 466 -22.20 1.41 -18.90
N ILE A 467 -21.19 1.17 -19.73
CA ILE A 467 -19.78 1.16 -19.33
C ILE A 467 -19.37 2.54 -18.78
N VAL A 468 -19.63 3.61 -19.54
CA VAL A 468 -19.19 4.96 -19.17
C VAL A 468 -19.92 5.46 -17.92
N LEU A 469 -21.24 5.28 -17.82
CA LEU A 469 -21.98 5.71 -16.63
C LEU A 469 -21.61 4.89 -15.40
N SER A 470 -21.32 3.60 -15.53
CA SER A 470 -20.89 2.79 -14.38
C SER A 470 -19.51 3.21 -13.87
N MET A 471 -18.57 3.52 -14.79
CA MET A 471 -17.28 4.11 -14.44
C MET A 471 -17.44 5.48 -13.77
N GLN A 472 -18.27 6.37 -14.33
CA GLN A 472 -18.53 7.70 -13.74
C GLN A 472 -19.20 7.62 -12.37
N THR A 473 -20.13 6.68 -12.19
CA THR A 473 -20.83 6.47 -10.90
C THR A 473 -19.84 6.00 -9.84
N ASN A 474 -19.02 5.00 -10.13
CA ASN A 474 -17.99 4.51 -9.21
C ASN A 474 -16.87 5.53 -8.97
N HIS A 475 -16.61 6.43 -9.91
CA HIS A 475 -15.60 7.47 -9.75
C HIS A 475 -15.90 8.40 -8.56
N ILE A 476 -17.16 8.76 -8.31
CA ILE A 476 -17.53 9.68 -7.20
C ILE A 476 -16.95 9.23 -5.85
N PRO A 477 -17.19 7.99 -5.37
CA PRO A 477 -16.58 7.50 -4.13
C PRO A 477 -15.13 7.04 -4.29
N TYR A 478 -14.67 6.62 -5.49
CA TYR A 478 -13.38 5.93 -5.64
C TYR A 478 -12.21 6.81 -6.08
N LYS A 479 -12.46 8.02 -6.60
CA LYS A 479 -11.48 8.85 -7.33
C LYS A 479 -10.16 9.16 -6.64
N ARG A 480 -10.03 8.94 -5.32
CA ARG A 480 -8.80 9.13 -4.55
C ARG A 480 -8.10 7.84 -4.12
N VAL A 481 -8.77 6.68 -4.24
CA VAL A 481 -8.35 5.41 -3.63
C VAL A 481 -8.33 4.24 -4.61
N ARG A 482 -8.92 4.39 -5.79
CA ARG A 482 -8.81 3.44 -6.89
C ARG A 482 -8.79 4.19 -8.21
N PHE A 483 -7.69 4.08 -8.93
CA PHE A 483 -7.56 4.69 -10.25
C PHE A 483 -8.16 3.78 -11.32
N SER A 484 -8.70 4.38 -12.38
CA SER A 484 -9.34 3.66 -13.47
C SER A 484 -8.38 2.65 -14.12
N PHE A 485 -8.90 1.49 -14.51
CA PHE A 485 -8.18 0.39 -15.16
C PHE A 485 -7.14 -0.34 -14.29
N TRP A 486 -6.82 0.17 -13.09
CA TRP A 486 -5.89 -0.49 -12.19
C TRP A 486 -6.49 -1.75 -11.58
N ASN A 487 -7.80 -1.76 -11.31
CA ASN A 487 -8.50 -2.95 -10.79
C ASN A 487 -8.32 -4.15 -11.72
N GLU A 488 -8.37 -3.91 -13.03
CA GLU A 488 -8.13 -4.91 -14.07
C GLU A 488 -6.73 -5.53 -13.95
N ILE A 489 -5.69 -4.73 -13.64
CA ILE A 489 -4.31 -5.24 -13.48
C ILE A 489 -4.22 -6.15 -12.25
N TYR A 490 -4.76 -5.70 -11.12
CA TYR A 490 -4.80 -6.50 -9.89
C TYR A 490 -5.53 -7.83 -10.14
N GLU A 491 -6.69 -7.79 -10.77
CA GLU A 491 -7.51 -8.98 -11.03
C GLU A 491 -6.89 -9.90 -12.10
N PHE A 492 -6.32 -9.37 -13.20
CA PHE A 492 -5.64 -10.19 -14.21
C PHE A 492 -4.46 -10.96 -13.63
N ALA A 493 -3.61 -10.28 -12.84
CA ALA A 493 -2.42 -10.87 -12.23
C ALA A 493 -2.73 -12.10 -11.35
N MET A 494 -3.97 -12.20 -10.86
CA MET A 494 -4.41 -13.28 -9.96
C MET A 494 -5.55 -14.14 -10.53
N SER A 495 -6.00 -13.84 -11.75
CA SER A 495 -7.26 -14.36 -12.31
C SER A 495 -7.32 -15.89 -12.35
N PHE A 496 -6.24 -16.55 -12.77
CA PHE A 496 -6.17 -18.00 -12.83
C PHE A 496 -6.18 -18.64 -11.44
N GLN A 497 -5.34 -18.15 -10.53
CA GLN A 497 -5.18 -18.71 -9.19
C GLN A 497 -6.45 -18.52 -8.36
N ALA A 498 -7.01 -17.30 -8.36
CA ALA A 498 -8.25 -16.98 -7.67
C ALA A 498 -9.44 -17.75 -8.27
N GLY A 499 -9.53 -17.84 -9.60
CA GLY A 499 -10.61 -18.55 -10.30
C GLY A 499 -10.66 -20.05 -9.96
N ILE A 500 -9.50 -20.73 -9.98
CA ILE A 500 -9.44 -22.16 -9.66
C ILE A 500 -9.80 -22.41 -8.18
N VAL A 501 -9.21 -21.64 -7.27
CA VAL A 501 -9.38 -21.90 -5.83
C VAL A 501 -10.79 -21.59 -5.35
N THR A 502 -11.42 -20.53 -5.86
CA THR A 502 -12.83 -20.21 -5.54
C THR A 502 -13.79 -21.27 -6.09
N LEU A 503 -13.57 -21.75 -7.32
CA LEU A 503 -14.37 -22.82 -7.90
C LEU A 503 -14.25 -24.13 -7.11
N LEU A 504 -13.02 -24.53 -6.75
CA LEU A 504 -12.78 -25.73 -5.94
C LEU A 504 -13.44 -25.63 -4.56
N ALA A 505 -13.34 -24.47 -3.90
CA ALA A 505 -13.94 -24.24 -2.59
C ALA A 505 -15.48 -24.34 -2.61
N LEU A 506 -16.13 -23.92 -3.70
CA LEU A 506 -17.58 -24.11 -3.87
C LEU A 506 -17.97 -25.58 -3.99
N VAL A 507 -17.19 -26.37 -4.73
CA VAL A 507 -17.45 -27.80 -4.93
C VAL A 507 -17.18 -28.57 -3.64
N ASN A 508 -16.01 -28.38 -3.06
CA ASN A 508 -15.63 -28.97 -1.77
C ASN A 508 -14.73 -27.99 -0.99
N PRO A 509 -15.22 -27.42 0.12
CA PRO A 509 -14.48 -26.41 0.88
C PRO A 509 -13.20 -26.95 1.53
N LYS A 510 -13.01 -28.27 1.60
CA LYS A 510 -11.80 -28.91 2.14
C LYS A 510 -10.68 -29.08 1.11
N LEU A 511 -10.94 -28.84 -0.17
CA LEU A 511 -9.93 -29.01 -1.22
C LEU A 511 -8.95 -27.82 -1.26
N GLY A 512 -7.67 -28.15 -1.40
CA GLY A 512 -6.55 -27.21 -1.46
C GLY A 512 -5.75 -27.16 -0.15
N SER A 513 -4.42 -27.23 -0.25
CA SER A 513 -3.51 -27.08 0.89
C SER A 513 -3.06 -25.63 1.06
N PHE A 514 -2.53 -25.32 2.24
CA PHE A 514 -1.97 -24.01 2.57
C PHE A 514 -0.59 -24.20 3.21
N ASN A 515 0.39 -23.40 2.76
CA ASN A 515 1.67 -23.25 3.44
C ASN A 515 1.81 -21.80 3.91
N VAL A 516 2.33 -21.63 5.14
CA VAL A 516 2.62 -20.33 5.73
C VAL A 516 3.58 -19.57 4.81
N THR A 517 3.17 -18.37 4.42
CA THR A 517 3.96 -17.50 3.55
C THR A 517 5.10 -16.91 4.37
N ALA A 518 6.35 -17.13 3.97
CA ALA A 518 7.49 -16.50 4.64
C ALA A 518 7.44 -14.98 4.46
N LYS A 519 7.50 -14.23 5.57
CA LYS A 519 7.70 -12.78 5.60
C LYS A 519 9.21 -12.48 5.66
N GLY A 520 9.67 -11.37 5.09
CA GLY A 520 11.09 -10.94 5.14
C GLY A 520 12.01 -11.46 4.03
N LEU A 521 11.48 -11.91 2.89
CA LEU A 521 12.31 -12.38 1.77
C LEU A 521 12.76 -11.22 0.86
N VAL A 522 13.96 -10.70 1.11
CA VAL A 522 14.56 -9.62 0.31
C VAL A 522 14.81 -10.05 -1.14
N VAL A 523 14.38 -9.22 -2.09
CA VAL A 523 14.69 -9.36 -3.52
C VAL A 523 15.99 -8.63 -3.83
N ASN A 524 17.10 -9.36 -3.93
CA ASN A 524 18.42 -8.75 -4.17
C ASN A 524 18.71 -8.46 -5.65
N GLN A 525 18.03 -9.14 -6.57
CA GLN A 525 18.27 -9.04 -8.01
C GLN A 525 16.95 -9.05 -8.78
N ARG A 526 16.97 -8.41 -9.96
CA ARG A 526 15.81 -8.41 -10.87
C ARG A 526 15.56 -9.84 -11.35
N THR A 527 14.38 -10.38 -11.05
CA THR A 527 13.99 -11.75 -11.43
C THR A 527 12.56 -11.77 -11.94
N PHE A 528 12.26 -12.65 -12.90
CA PHE A 528 10.91 -12.78 -13.46
C PHE A 528 10.27 -14.08 -13.01
N ASP A 529 9.21 -13.99 -12.20
CA ASP A 529 8.45 -15.15 -11.72
C ASP A 529 7.45 -15.66 -12.78
N ALA A 530 7.99 -16.32 -13.80
CA ALA A 530 7.19 -16.89 -14.88
C ALA A 530 6.21 -17.96 -14.39
N ASN A 531 6.49 -18.64 -13.27
CA ASN A 531 5.62 -19.69 -12.74
C ASN A 531 4.29 -19.12 -12.25
N SER A 532 4.32 -17.97 -11.55
CA SER A 532 3.12 -17.30 -11.06
C SER A 532 2.25 -16.75 -12.20
N VAL A 533 2.80 -16.36 -13.35
CA VAL A 533 2.05 -15.76 -14.45
C VAL A 533 1.95 -16.63 -15.72
N ARG A 534 2.37 -17.90 -15.68
CA ARG A 534 2.47 -18.77 -16.87
C ARG A 534 1.22 -18.82 -17.75
N TYR A 535 0.04 -18.92 -17.13
CA TYR A 535 -1.21 -19.01 -17.87
C TYR A 535 -1.64 -17.65 -18.45
N LEU A 536 -1.30 -16.57 -17.76
CA LEU A 536 -1.53 -15.21 -18.22
C LEU A 536 -0.60 -14.87 -19.41
N LEU A 537 0.63 -15.39 -19.42
CA LEU A 537 1.53 -15.31 -20.58
C LEU A 537 0.96 -16.04 -21.79
N ILE A 538 0.42 -17.25 -21.63
CA ILE A 538 -0.24 -17.99 -22.71
C ILE A 538 -1.41 -17.19 -23.27
N LEU A 539 -2.26 -16.64 -22.40
CA LEU A 539 -3.37 -15.78 -22.82
C LEU A 539 -2.87 -14.55 -23.59
N GLY A 540 -1.84 -13.86 -23.10
CA GLY A 540 -1.24 -12.71 -23.77
C GLY A 540 -0.69 -13.05 -25.15
N LEU A 541 -0.02 -14.20 -25.30
CA LEU A 541 0.48 -14.69 -26.59
C LEU A 541 -0.65 -15.01 -27.57
N LEU A 542 -1.73 -15.66 -27.10
CA LEU A 542 -2.91 -15.94 -27.93
C LEU A 542 -3.60 -14.65 -28.37
N THR A 543 -3.78 -13.68 -27.45
CA THR A 543 -4.36 -12.38 -27.78
C THR A 543 -3.48 -11.61 -28.78
N ALA A 544 -2.15 -11.63 -28.63
CA ALA A 544 -1.23 -11.03 -29.59
C ALA A 544 -1.32 -11.70 -30.97
N ALA A 545 -1.35 -13.04 -31.03
CA ALA A 545 -1.53 -13.78 -32.28
C ALA A 545 -2.87 -13.43 -32.96
N SER A 546 -3.93 -13.22 -32.18
CA SER A 546 -5.25 -12.84 -32.72
C SER A 546 -5.25 -11.50 -33.44
N LEU A 547 -4.43 -10.54 -32.99
CA LEU A 547 -4.31 -9.23 -33.64
C LEU A 547 -3.58 -9.31 -34.98
N VAL A 548 -2.67 -10.27 -35.14
CA VAL A 548 -1.99 -10.53 -36.43
C VAL A 548 -2.97 -11.06 -37.48
N ALA A 549 -4.07 -11.70 -37.06
CA ALA A 549 -5.10 -12.18 -37.97
C ALA A 549 -5.99 -11.07 -38.56
N VAL A 550 -6.03 -9.88 -37.95
CA VAL A 550 -6.97 -8.79 -38.31
C VAL A 550 -6.84 -8.34 -39.77
N PRO A 551 -5.64 -8.08 -40.33
CA PRO A 551 -5.53 -7.69 -41.74
C PRO A 551 -6.07 -8.75 -42.70
N PHE A 552 -5.93 -10.03 -42.37
CA PHE A 552 -6.46 -11.13 -43.20
C PHE A 552 -7.99 -11.17 -43.17
N TRP A 553 -8.59 -10.98 -42.00
CA TRP A 553 -10.05 -10.83 -41.87
C TRP A 553 -10.61 -9.68 -42.71
N LEU A 554 -9.96 -8.51 -42.66
CA LEU A 554 -10.41 -7.34 -43.42
C LEU A 554 -10.29 -7.51 -44.94
N LEU A 555 -9.40 -8.39 -45.41
CA LEU A 555 -9.21 -8.69 -46.83
C LEU A 555 -10.11 -9.83 -47.33
N LEU A 556 -10.32 -10.86 -46.50
CA LEU A 556 -10.98 -12.11 -46.89
C LEU A 556 -12.49 -12.12 -46.58
N SER A 557 -12.91 -11.41 -45.52
CA SER A 557 -14.31 -11.37 -45.05
C SER A 557 -14.76 -9.92 -44.76
N PRO A 558 -14.87 -9.06 -45.78
CA PRO A 558 -15.25 -7.66 -45.60
C PRO A 558 -16.62 -7.46 -44.95
N GLU A 559 -17.54 -8.43 -45.06
CA GLU A 559 -18.85 -8.45 -44.40
C GLU A 559 -18.75 -8.42 -42.87
N ASP A 560 -17.68 -8.97 -42.28
CA ASP A 560 -17.48 -9.06 -40.83
C ASP A 560 -16.70 -7.88 -40.25
N THR A 561 -16.39 -6.87 -41.07
CA THR A 561 -15.52 -5.74 -40.71
C THR A 561 -15.87 -5.11 -39.36
N GLN A 562 -17.16 -4.90 -39.07
CA GLN A 562 -17.56 -4.29 -37.79
C GLN A 562 -17.21 -5.17 -36.59
N ALA A 563 -17.51 -6.47 -36.66
CA ALA A 563 -17.21 -7.42 -35.59
C ALA A 563 -15.70 -7.58 -35.40
N VAL A 564 -14.95 -7.66 -36.51
CA VAL A 564 -13.48 -7.74 -36.51
C VAL A 564 -12.86 -6.53 -35.83
N LEU A 565 -13.27 -5.30 -36.21
CA LEU A 565 -12.72 -4.08 -35.62
C LEU A 565 -13.04 -3.93 -34.13
N ILE A 566 -14.26 -4.30 -33.71
CA ILE A 566 -14.64 -4.25 -32.29
C ILE A 566 -13.86 -5.28 -31.47
N ASN A 567 -13.72 -6.52 -31.96
CA ASN A 567 -12.92 -7.53 -31.28
C ASN A 567 -11.44 -7.17 -31.27
N ALA A 568 -10.90 -6.59 -32.35
CA ALA A 568 -9.53 -6.10 -32.41
C ALA A 568 -9.28 -4.99 -31.38
N LEU A 569 -10.23 -4.06 -31.22
CA LEU A 569 -10.16 -3.01 -30.18
C LEU A 569 -10.08 -3.63 -28.78
N TRP A 570 -10.95 -4.59 -28.47
CA TRP A 570 -10.93 -5.30 -27.18
C TRP A 570 -9.66 -6.12 -26.98
N CYS A 571 -9.17 -6.83 -27.99
CA CYS A 571 -7.91 -7.57 -27.93
C CYS A 571 -6.72 -6.63 -27.69
N GLY A 572 -6.66 -5.48 -28.37
CA GLY A 572 -5.60 -4.48 -28.16
C GLY A 572 -5.63 -3.91 -26.73
N PHE A 573 -6.81 -3.55 -26.24
CA PHE A 573 -7.01 -3.08 -24.88
C PHE A 573 -6.61 -4.14 -23.84
N ASN A 574 -7.11 -5.37 -23.99
CA ASN A 574 -6.80 -6.49 -23.09
C ASN A 574 -5.31 -6.84 -23.13
N LEU A 575 -4.66 -6.79 -24.29
CA LEU A 575 -3.23 -7.09 -24.42
C LEU A 575 -2.38 -6.13 -23.58
N VAL A 576 -2.67 -4.83 -23.60
CA VAL A 576 -1.96 -3.86 -22.75
C VAL A 576 -2.12 -4.19 -21.26
N LEU A 577 -3.33 -4.52 -20.83
CA LEU A 577 -3.62 -4.85 -19.42
C LEU A 577 -2.97 -6.17 -18.98
N VAL A 578 -3.06 -7.21 -19.82
CA VAL A 578 -2.47 -8.52 -19.57
C VAL A 578 -0.94 -8.43 -19.50
N LEU A 579 -0.30 -7.68 -20.41
CA LEU A 579 1.14 -7.45 -20.38
C LEU A 579 1.55 -6.68 -19.12
N ALA A 580 0.83 -5.61 -18.77
CA ALA A 580 1.09 -4.87 -17.53
C ALA A 580 0.94 -5.75 -16.28
N ALA A 581 -0.07 -6.62 -16.23
CA ALA A 581 -0.27 -7.58 -15.15
C ALA A 581 0.84 -8.64 -15.09
N CYS A 582 1.33 -9.15 -16.23
CA CYS A 582 2.49 -10.03 -16.28
C CYS A 582 3.76 -9.35 -15.74
N LEU A 583 3.96 -8.06 -16.02
CA LEU A 583 5.12 -7.31 -15.53
C LEU A 583 5.12 -7.07 -14.02
N VAL A 584 4.00 -7.32 -13.32
CA VAL A 584 4.00 -7.37 -11.84
C VAL A 584 4.89 -8.50 -11.33
N ALA A 585 5.04 -9.59 -12.10
CA ALA A 585 5.94 -10.69 -11.76
C ALA A 585 7.43 -10.40 -12.07
N LEU A 586 7.75 -9.22 -12.64
CA LEU A 586 9.12 -8.75 -12.79
C LEU A 586 9.57 -8.08 -11.48
N GLU A 587 10.11 -8.88 -10.58
CA GLU A 587 10.58 -8.44 -9.27
C GLU A 587 11.71 -7.43 -9.43
N GLN A 588 11.52 -6.22 -8.89
CA GLN A 588 12.56 -5.19 -8.88
C GLN A 588 13.45 -5.34 -7.65
N PRO A 589 14.77 -5.12 -7.78
CA PRO A 589 15.70 -5.27 -6.66
C PRO A 589 15.39 -4.24 -5.57
N GLN A 590 15.27 -4.72 -4.33
CA GLN A 590 15.14 -3.90 -3.15
C GLN A 590 16.54 -3.50 -2.67
N MET A 591 17.01 -2.33 -3.12
CA MET A 591 18.37 -1.85 -2.80
C MET A 591 18.55 -1.45 -1.32
N ARG A 592 17.46 -1.20 -0.60
CA ARG A 592 17.49 -0.71 0.79
C ARG A 592 17.09 -1.81 1.77
N ARG A 593 17.86 -1.95 2.86
CA ARG A 593 17.58 -2.91 3.95
C ARG A 593 16.32 -2.59 4.75
N ALA A 594 16.01 -1.30 4.91
CA ALA A 594 14.83 -0.83 5.62
C ALA A 594 14.05 0.19 4.79
N HIS A 595 12.73 0.20 4.95
CA HIS A 595 11.85 1.16 4.30
C HIS A 595 11.95 2.54 4.97
N ARG A 596 12.04 3.59 4.15
CA ARG A 596 12.11 4.97 4.63
C ARG A 596 10.72 5.58 4.69
N LEU A 597 10.34 6.04 5.87
CA LEU A 597 9.11 6.77 6.15
C LEU A 597 9.32 8.27 5.85
N PRO A 598 8.41 8.93 5.11
CA PRO A 598 8.46 10.37 4.91
C PRO A 598 7.94 11.11 6.16
N ARG A 599 8.73 11.09 7.24
CA ARG A 599 8.41 11.78 8.50
C ARG A 599 9.19 13.09 8.58
N GLN A 600 8.53 14.15 9.02
CA GLN A 600 9.14 15.47 9.29
C GLN A 600 9.34 15.65 10.79
N LEU A 601 10.37 15.00 11.33
CA LEU A 601 10.76 15.07 12.72
C LEU A 601 11.83 16.14 12.89
N THR A 602 11.92 16.71 14.09
CA THR A 602 13.08 17.54 14.44
C THR A 602 14.30 16.64 14.58
N ALA A 603 15.36 16.96 13.87
CA ALA A 603 16.64 16.27 13.94
C ALA A 603 17.71 17.26 14.43
N ILE A 604 18.44 16.88 15.48
CA ILE A 604 19.55 17.63 16.02
C ILE A 604 20.83 16.83 15.77
N ILE A 605 21.72 17.38 14.96
CA ILE A 605 23.02 16.78 14.66
C ILE A 605 24.03 17.35 15.66
N HIS A 606 24.67 16.49 16.43
CA HIS A 606 25.68 16.83 17.42
C HIS A 606 27.06 16.40 16.90
N SER A 607 27.99 17.35 16.83
CA SER A 607 29.41 17.09 16.50
C SER A 607 30.31 18.08 17.23
N ASP A 608 31.37 17.60 17.87
CA ASP A 608 32.42 18.42 18.52
C ASP A 608 31.88 19.56 19.43
N GLY A 609 30.80 19.31 20.16
CA GLY A 609 30.19 20.29 21.08
C GLY A 609 29.31 21.36 20.42
N GLN A 610 29.15 21.30 19.10
CA GLN A 610 28.20 22.10 18.33
C GLN A 610 26.99 21.25 17.94
N SER A 611 25.85 21.94 17.74
CA SER A 611 24.59 21.29 17.37
C SER A 611 23.90 22.04 16.23
N TRP A 612 23.49 21.29 15.21
CA TRP A 612 22.72 21.78 14.08
C TRP A 612 21.31 21.23 14.14
N THR A 613 20.32 22.12 14.13
CA THR A 613 18.91 21.71 14.15
C THR A 613 18.35 21.78 12.74
N GLY A 614 17.63 20.74 12.33
CA GLY A 614 16.88 20.71 11.10
C GLY A 614 15.69 19.77 11.17
N LYS A 615 15.19 19.40 9.99
CA LYS A 615 14.03 18.51 9.86
C LYS A 615 14.38 17.29 9.04
N THR A 616 13.86 16.14 9.41
CA THR A 616 13.97 14.94 8.57
C THR A 616 13.10 15.10 7.32
N ILE A 617 13.62 14.69 6.17
CA ILE A 617 12.84 14.49 4.94
C ILE A 617 12.25 13.08 4.97
N ASN A 618 13.07 12.11 5.36
CA ASN A 618 12.69 10.73 5.55
C ASN A 618 13.60 10.03 6.55
N VAL A 619 13.11 8.97 7.18
CA VAL A 619 13.82 8.20 8.20
C VAL A 619 13.43 6.72 8.11
N SER A 620 14.37 5.82 8.34
CA SER A 620 14.15 4.37 8.47
C SER A 620 14.83 3.85 9.73
N GLU A 621 14.67 2.55 9.99
CA GLU A 621 15.40 1.83 11.03
C GLU A 621 16.92 1.83 10.80
N SER A 622 17.38 2.10 9.57
CA SER A 622 18.80 2.00 9.18
C SER A 622 19.48 3.35 8.91
N GLY A 623 18.74 4.45 8.84
CA GLY A 623 19.30 5.75 8.48
C GLY A 623 18.27 6.85 8.33
N VAL A 624 18.74 8.06 8.06
CA VAL A 624 17.92 9.28 8.01
C VAL A 624 18.41 10.22 6.93
N GLN A 625 17.49 11.01 6.37
CA GLN A 625 17.82 12.16 5.54
C GLN A 625 17.31 13.43 6.23
N VAL A 626 18.19 14.38 6.49
CA VAL A 626 17.93 15.62 7.22
C VAL A 626 18.17 16.82 6.30
N GLN A 627 17.27 17.79 6.35
CA GLN A 627 17.43 19.10 5.74
C GLN A 627 17.86 20.12 6.81
N LEU A 628 18.91 20.86 6.52
CA LEU A 628 19.47 21.94 7.34
C LEU A 628 19.42 23.27 6.58
N GLU A 629 19.36 24.39 7.32
CA GLU A 629 19.39 25.76 6.79
C GLU A 629 20.82 26.29 6.55
N GLU A 630 21.83 25.47 6.78
CA GLU A 630 23.23 25.81 6.53
C GLU A 630 24.03 24.59 6.08
N TRP A 631 25.24 24.83 5.57
CA TRP A 631 26.20 23.77 5.30
C TRP A 631 27.03 23.53 6.57
N PRO A 632 26.80 22.44 7.32
CA PRO A 632 27.49 22.24 8.59
C PRO A 632 28.94 21.84 8.35
N ASN A 633 29.86 22.45 9.09
CA ASN A 633 31.26 22.01 9.11
C ASN A 633 31.44 20.83 10.08
N VAL A 634 30.98 19.65 9.67
CA VAL A 634 30.99 18.43 10.49
C VAL A 634 31.85 17.33 9.88
N ALA A 635 32.35 16.45 10.75
CA ALA A 635 32.93 15.19 10.32
C ALA A 635 31.87 14.29 9.64
N ASP A 636 32.33 13.25 8.96
CA ASP A 636 31.45 12.24 8.35
C ASP A 636 30.77 11.31 9.38
N GLN A 637 31.19 11.32 10.64
CA GLN A 637 30.52 10.63 11.75
C GLN A 637 29.98 11.65 12.75
N VAL A 638 28.69 11.55 13.04
CA VAL A 638 27.96 12.49 13.89
C VAL A 638 26.99 11.74 14.79
N TRP A 639 26.56 12.38 15.88
CA TRP A 639 25.41 11.91 16.65
C TRP A 639 24.15 12.61 16.15
N VAL A 640 23.09 11.86 15.91
CA VAL A 640 21.80 12.40 15.49
C VAL A 640 20.78 12.10 16.57
N GLU A 641 20.20 13.14 17.13
CA GLU A 641 19.05 13.06 18.01
C GLU A 641 17.78 13.32 17.21
N LEU A 642 16.91 12.32 17.14
CA LEU A 642 15.59 12.44 16.54
C LEU A 642 14.57 12.69 17.64
N VAL A 643 13.82 13.79 17.51
CA VAL A 643 12.72 14.12 18.41
C VAL A 643 11.41 13.75 17.72
N GLY A 644 10.81 12.66 18.19
CA GLY A 644 9.53 12.15 17.73
C GLY A 644 8.34 12.83 18.41
N ASP A 645 7.15 12.31 18.11
CA ASP A 645 5.92 12.70 18.81
C ASP A 645 5.96 12.24 20.29
N TYR A 646 5.10 12.83 21.12
CA TYR A 646 4.95 12.49 22.54
C TYR A 646 6.27 12.51 23.34
N ASP A 647 7.15 13.45 23.01
CA ASP A 647 8.49 13.64 23.59
C ASP A 647 9.43 12.42 23.47
N GLY A 648 9.11 11.48 22.56
CA GLY A 648 10.00 10.36 22.25
C GLY A 648 11.31 10.85 21.63
N ARG A 649 12.45 10.33 22.09
CA ARG A 649 13.78 10.71 21.60
C ARG A 649 14.60 9.49 21.28
N ALA A 650 15.34 9.53 20.17
CA ALA A 650 16.32 8.51 19.82
C ALA A 650 17.65 9.19 19.50
N LEU A 651 18.68 8.91 20.29
CA LEU A 651 20.04 9.39 20.07
C LEU A 651 20.88 8.28 19.43
N LEU A 652 21.31 8.50 18.19
CA LEU A 652 21.93 7.49 17.34
C LEU A 652 23.28 7.97 16.80
N GLU A 653 24.26 7.08 16.76
CA GLU A 653 25.50 7.34 16.03
C GLU A 653 25.23 7.13 14.53
N ALA A 654 25.62 8.09 13.68
CA ALA A 654 25.33 8.07 12.26
C ALA A 654 26.53 8.47 11.41
N GLN A 655 26.62 7.90 10.21
CA GLN A 655 27.62 8.21 9.21
C GLN A 655 26.99 8.94 8.02
N ILE A 656 27.49 10.13 7.69
CA ILE A 656 27.06 10.89 6.52
C ILE A 656 27.56 10.21 5.26
N VAL A 657 26.63 9.67 4.47
CA VAL A 657 26.91 8.99 3.19
C VAL A 657 26.78 9.94 2.00
N ARG A 658 25.99 11.01 2.12
CA ARG A 658 25.81 11.99 1.05
C ARG A 658 25.41 13.35 1.59
N ALA A 659 25.98 14.42 1.03
CA ALA A 659 25.48 15.77 1.16
C ALA A 659 25.15 16.38 -0.21
N THR A 660 24.06 17.12 -0.27
CA THR A 660 23.62 17.83 -1.46
C THR A 660 23.16 19.24 -1.07
N ALA A 661 23.72 20.26 -1.70
CA ALA A 661 23.20 21.63 -1.57
C ALA A 661 21.99 21.78 -2.48
N THR A 662 20.80 21.97 -1.91
CA THR A 662 19.54 22.12 -2.66
C THR A 662 19.33 23.58 -3.09
N SER A 663 19.82 24.52 -2.29
CA SER A 663 19.84 25.95 -2.59
C SER A 663 21.09 26.62 -1.98
N ARG A 664 21.25 27.95 -2.10
CA ARG A 664 22.35 28.68 -1.42
C ARG A 664 22.27 28.62 0.11
N LEU A 665 21.12 28.23 0.67
CA LEU A 665 20.82 28.26 2.10
C LEU A 665 20.28 26.93 2.63
N GLU A 666 20.23 25.87 1.84
CA GLU A 666 19.68 24.59 2.31
C GLU A 666 20.57 23.43 1.89
N THR A 667 20.86 22.56 2.85
CA THR A 667 21.68 21.37 2.68
C THR A 667 20.88 20.14 3.08
N GLU A 668 20.91 19.11 2.24
CA GLU A 668 20.38 17.79 2.54
C GLU A 668 21.52 16.83 2.88
N LEU A 669 21.47 16.27 4.09
CA LEU A 669 22.39 15.24 4.56
C LEU A 669 21.67 13.89 4.60
N ALA A 670 22.20 12.89 3.90
CA ALA A 670 21.80 11.50 4.07
C ALA A 670 22.82 10.79 4.95
N MET A 671 22.32 10.11 5.98
CA MET A 671 23.11 9.45 7.01
C MET A 671 22.63 8.01 7.22
N ASP A 672 23.57 7.08 7.40
CA ASP A 672 23.29 5.71 7.81
C ASP A 672 23.62 5.53 9.29
N PHE A 673 22.74 4.88 10.05
CA PHE A 673 22.98 4.62 11.46
C PHE A 673 24.02 3.51 11.64
N ILE A 674 24.91 3.68 12.63
CA ILE A 674 25.99 2.76 12.93
C ILE A 674 25.94 2.33 14.41
N ASN A 675 26.32 1.08 14.69
CA ASN A 675 26.43 0.52 16.05
C ASN A 675 25.17 0.67 16.92
N ILE A 676 23.97 0.52 16.34
CA ILE A 676 22.70 0.67 17.06
C ILE A 676 22.58 -0.40 18.16
N SER A 677 22.39 0.03 19.41
CA SER A 677 22.06 -0.88 20.52
C SER A 677 20.58 -1.30 20.49
N PRO A 678 20.19 -2.42 21.12
CA PRO A 678 18.79 -2.82 21.22
C PRO A 678 17.88 -1.74 21.82
N SER A 679 18.34 -1.04 22.86
CA SER A 679 17.57 0.06 23.47
C SER A 679 17.38 1.24 22.51
N GLN A 680 18.42 1.61 21.75
CA GLN A 680 18.34 2.66 20.74
C GLN A 680 17.40 2.27 19.59
N ALA A 681 17.34 0.99 19.23
CA ALA A 681 16.41 0.48 18.23
C ALA A 681 14.95 0.55 18.72
N ASP A 682 14.71 0.27 20.00
CA ASP A 682 13.38 0.40 20.62
C ASP A 682 12.95 1.88 20.67
N ASP A 683 13.84 2.79 21.09
CA ASP A 683 13.60 4.24 21.09
C ASP A 683 13.30 4.75 19.67
N LEU A 684 14.08 4.31 18.68
CA LEU A 684 13.85 4.64 17.27
C LEU A 684 12.48 4.11 16.80
N THR A 685 12.10 2.89 17.18
CA THR A 685 10.78 2.32 16.85
C THR A 685 9.66 3.22 17.38
N LEU A 686 9.76 3.69 18.62
CA LEU A 686 8.78 4.61 19.19
C LEU A 686 8.74 5.96 18.45
N VAL A 687 9.90 6.53 18.12
CA VAL A 687 9.99 7.78 17.34
C VAL A 687 9.34 7.64 15.95
N LEU A 688 9.52 6.50 15.30
CA LEU A 688 8.98 6.22 13.97
C LEU A 688 7.46 5.97 13.99
N PHE A 689 6.99 5.18 14.96
CA PHE A 689 5.67 4.53 14.90
C PHE A 689 4.63 5.07 15.90
N SER A 690 4.94 6.09 16.70
CA SER A 690 4.01 6.57 17.75
C SER A 690 2.80 7.38 17.26
N ASP A 691 2.87 8.04 16.11
CA ASP A 691 1.79 8.89 15.55
C ASP A 691 1.72 8.80 14.02
N VAL A 692 0.55 9.09 13.46
CA VAL A 692 0.20 8.98 12.04
C VAL A 692 0.19 10.32 11.29
N LYS A 693 0.50 11.45 11.95
CA LYS A 693 0.38 12.81 11.36
C LYS A 693 0.98 12.91 9.95
N GLU A 694 2.17 12.35 9.75
CA GLU A 694 2.89 12.37 8.47
C GLU A 694 2.88 11.01 7.73
N TRP A 695 2.20 9.98 8.26
CA TRP A 695 1.97 8.71 7.53
C TRP A 695 0.92 8.95 6.44
N TYR A 696 1.33 9.64 5.39
CA TYR A 696 0.40 10.16 4.40
C TYR A 696 -0.18 9.03 3.54
N SER A 697 -1.46 8.74 3.76
CA SER A 697 -2.38 8.11 2.79
C SER A 697 -3.84 8.47 3.06
N GLN A 698 -4.16 9.07 4.22
CA GLN A 698 -5.54 9.40 4.59
C GLN A 698 -6.16 10.49 3.69
N THR A 699 -5.37 11.39 3.14
CA THR A 699 -5.86 12.51 2.32
C THR A 699 -5.06 12.68 1.03
N ARG A 700 -5.12 11.71 0.11
CA ARG A 700 -4.48 11.84 -1.21
C ARG A 700 -5.01 13.05 -1.99
N GLN A 701 -4.11 13.95 -2.39
CA GLN A 701 -4.46 15.10 -3.24
C GLN A 701 -4.69 14.72 -4.70
N GLN A 702 -3.98 13.70 -5.19
CA GLN A 702 -4.12 13.23 -6.57
C GLN A 702 -5.45 12.53 -6.77
N VAL A 703 -6.16 12.97 -7.81
CA VAL A 703 -7.46 12.43 -8.22
C VAL A 703 -7.28 11.66 -9.53
N ASP A 704 -7.96 10.52 -9.64
CA ASP A 704 -7.97 9.69 -10.84
C ASP A 704 -8.40 10.49 -12.08
N LYS A 705 -7.77 10.19 -13.22
CA LYS A 705 -8.18 10.68 -14.53
C LYS A 705 -8.10 9.51 -15.49
N PRO A 706 -9.22 8.96 -15.97
CA PRO A 706 -9.24 7.67 -16.66
C PRO A 706 -8.23 7.54 -17.80
N LEU A 707 -8.15 8.54 -18.67
CA LEU A 707 -7.21 8.55 -19.80
C LEU A 707 -5.74 8.63 -19.35
N ARG A 708 -5.43 9.40 -18.31
CA ARG A 708 -4.07 9.46 -17.76
C ARG A 708 -3.69 8.15 -17.07
N SER A 709 -4.64 7.52 -16.37
CA SER A 709 -4.43 6.22 -15.74
C SER A 709 -4.14 5.14 -16.78
N LEU A 710 -4.89 5.11 -17.89
CA LEU A 710 -4.60 4.20 -19.00
C LEU A 710 -3.25 4.48 -19.65
N GLN A 711 -2.91 5.75 -19.90
CA GLN A 711 -1.58 6.14 -20.40
C GLN A 711 -0.47 5.70 -19.45
N PHE A 712 -0.65 5.89 -18.14
CA PHE A 712 0.32 5.51 -17.12
C PHE A 712 0.49 3.99 -16.98
N ILE A 713 -0.58 3.22 -17.24
CA ILE A 713 -0.50 1.76 -17.37
C ILE A 713 0.29 1.38 -18.61
N ALA A 714 0.01 1.98 -19.77
CA ALA A 714 0.72 1.69 -21.01
C ALA A 714 2.23 1.99 -20.93
N THR A 715 2.64 3.04 -20.19
CA THR A 715 4.08 3.32 -19.98
C THR A 715 4.80 2.24 -19.18
N THR A 716 4.08 1.41 -18.40
CA THR A 716 4.64 0.25 -17.68
C THR A 716 5.40 -0.70 -18.60
N LEU A 717 4.97 -0.84 -19.85
CA LEU A 717 5.62 -1.73 -20.84
C LEU A 717 7.10 -1.39 -21.10
N TRP A 718 7.51 -0.16 -20.78
CA TRP A 718 8.89 0.31 -20.94
C TRP A 718 9.48 0.79 -19.61
N ARG A 719 8.67 1.41 -18.75
CA ARG A 719 9.07 2.00 -17.46
C ARG A 719 9.76 0.98 -16.55
N VAL A 720 9.28 -0.25 -16.48
CA VAL A 720 9.85 -1.28 -15.58
C VAL A 720 11.29 -1.70 -15.95
N PHE A 721 11.74 -1.36 -17.16
CA PHE A 721 13.08 -1.67 -17.64
C PHE A 721 14.09 -0.53 -17.44
N THR A 722 13.69 0.61 -16.89
CA THR A 722 14.64 1.69 -16.57
C THR A 722 15.38 1.37 -15.28
N ASP A 723 16.70 1.49 -15.29
CA ASP A 723 17.51 1.22 -14.11
C ASP A 723 17.41 2.35 -13.07
N LEU A 724 17.34 1.97 -11.80
CA LEU A 724 17.32 2.91 -10.68
C LEU A 724 18.73 3.45 -10.46
N GLN A 725 19.01 4.65 -10.99
CA GLN A 725 20.28 5.33 -10.73
C GLN A 725 20.28 5.91 -9.31
N PRO A 726 21.25 5.54 -8.44
CA PRO A 726 21.37 6.16 -7.12
C PRO A 726 21.68 7.65 -7.27
N ALA A 727 21.02 8.50 -6.48
CA ALA A 727 21.25 9.93 -6.52
C ALA A 727 22.69 10.28 -6.08
N THR A 728 23.37 11.07 -6.91
CA THR A 728 24.76 11.51 -6.71
C THR A 728 24.82 12.69 -5.75
N GLY A 729 25.87 12.75 -4.91
CA GLY A 729 26.12 13.89 -4.04
C GLY A 729 27.56 13.92 -3.57
N GLN A 730 27.94 14.98 -2.86
CA GLN A 730 29.29 15.17 -2.37
C GLN A 730 29.50 14.40 -1.05
N LYS A 731 30.72 13.92 -0.83
CA LYS A 731 31.13 13.38 0.48
C LYS A 731 31.29 14.55 1.46
N MET A 732 30.82 14.38 2.69
CA MET A 732 31.06 15.36 3.74
C MET A 732 32.42 15.14 4.39
N ARG A 733 33.15 16.23 4.56
CA ARG A 733 34.41 16.29 5.30
C ARG A 733 34.44 17.58 6.09
N LYS A 734 35.04 17.52 7.27
CA LYS A 734 35.30 18.70 8.09
C LYS A 734 36.39 19.52 7.42
N GLN A 735 36.12 20.78 7.14
CA GLN A 735 37.13 21.73 6.69
C GLN A 735 38.05 22.05 7.86
N VAL A 736 39.35 21.93 7.62
CA VAL A 736 40.41 22.14 8.61
C VAL A 736 41.58 22.87 7.97
N GLN A 737 42.46 23.47 8.76
CA GLN A 737 43.74 23.99 8.26
C GLN A 737 44.92 23.46 9.07
N ALA A 738 45.29 22.20 8.80
CA ALA A 738 46.36 21.52 9.55
C ALA A 738 47.63 21.37 8.69
N PRO A 739 48.79 21.92 9.09
CA PRO A 739 50.06 21.61 8.45
C PRO A 739 50.45 20.16 8.74
N VAL A 740 50.89 19.44 7.72
CA VAL A 740 51.28 18.02 7.81
C VAL A 740 52.55 17.79 6.99
N GLU A 741 53.46 16.98 7.52
CA GLU A 741 54.57 16.46 6.74
C GLU A 741 54.14 15.17 6.04
N LEU A 742 54.18 15.19 4.72
CA LEU A 742 53.87 14.07 3.85
C LEU A 742 55.18 13.33 3.52
N ALA A 743 55.24 12.03 3.81
CA ALA A 743 56.40 11.20 3.55
C ALA A 743 56.02 9.91 2.80
N TRP A 744 56.85 9.49 1.85
CA TRP A 744 56.70 8.24 1.12
C TRP A 744 58.06 7.56 0.94
N GLU A 745 58.11 6.23 1.02
CA GLU A 745 59.35 5.45 0.91
C GLU A 745 60.10 5.68 -0.41
N GLY A 746 59.38 6.01 -1.49
CA GLY A 746 59.97 6.29 -2.81
C GLY A 746 60.65 7.66 -2.93
N TRP A 747 60.52 8.56 -1.94
CA TRP A 747 61.17 9.88 -1.94
C TRP A 747 62.56 9.90 -1.31
N HIS A 748 63.18 8.73 -1.09
CA HIS A 748 64.58 8.60 -0.65
C HIS A 748 64.99 9.43 0.59
N GLY A 749 64.03 9.75 1.48
CA GLY A 749 64.26 10.51 2.72
C GLY A 749 63.72 11.93 2.72
N ASP A 750 63.19 12.42 1.59
CA ASP A 750 62.55 13.74 1.51
C ASP A 750 61.09 13.69 2.01
N SER A 751 60.68 14.75 2.71
CA SER A 751 59.31 14.98 3.16
C SER A 751 58.79 16.31 2.64
N TYR A 752 57.55 16.35 2.15
CA TYR A 752 56.94 17.57 1.65
C TYR A 752 55.99 18.17 2.67
N LEU A 753 56.02 19.49 2.78
CA LEU A 753 55.04 20.21 3.58
C LEU A 753 53.71 20.25 2.80
N ALA A 754 52.67 19.74 3.42
CA ALA A 754 51.32 19.78 2.89
C ALA A 754 50.36 20.41 3.91
N ARG A 755 49.19 20.80 3.44
CA ARG A 755 48.10 21.29 4.28
C ARG A 755 46.90 20.40 4.10
N VAL A 756 46.44 19.75 5.17
CA VAL A 756 45.14 19.09 5.17
C VAL A 756 44.08 20.19 5.15
N VAL A 757 43.23 20.18 4.13
CA VAL A 757 42.16 21.16 3.93
C VAL A 757 40.79 20.59 4.27
N GLU A 758 40.63 19.27 4.17
CA GLU A 758 39.42 18.56 4.57
C GLU A 758 39.78 17.22 5.20
N ILE A 759 39.07 16.82 6.24
CA ILE A 759 39.28 15.53 6.92
C ILE A 759 37.94 14.86 7.22
N GLY A 760 37.85 13.56 6.94
CA GLY A 760 36.78 12.66 7.35
C GLY A 760 37.33 11.46 8.12
N SER A 761 36.47 10.56 8.55
CA SER A 761 36.84 9.34 9.30
C SER A 761 37.47 8.26 8.42
N ARG A 762 37.30 8.36 7.09
CA ARG A 762 37.79 7.39 6.09
C ARG A 762 38.71 7.97 5.05
N ASP A 763 38.70 9.28 4.87
CA ASP A 763 39.47 9.97 3.84
C ASP A 763 39.83 11.38 4.29
N LEU A 764 40.77 12.00 3.59
CA LEU A 764 41.13 13.40 3.79
C LEU A 764 41.62 13.99 2.48
N ARG A 765 41.48 15.30 2.34
CA ARG A 765 42.01 16.08 1.22
C ARG A 765 43.15 16.93 1.72
N LEU A 766 44.25 16.91 0.98
CA LEU A 766 45.39 17.76 1.25
C LEU A 766 45.84 18.54 0.02
N GLU A 767 46.40 19.71 0.27
CA GLU A 767 47.09 20.54 -0.71
C GLU A 767 48.60 20.42 -0.45
N VAL A 768 49.35 19.90 -1.42
CA VAL A 768 50.81 19.83 -1.34
C VAL A 768 51.41 21.08 -1.97
N GLN A 769 52.41 21.66 -1.29
CA GLN A 769 53.17 22.79 -1.80
C GLN A 769 54.54 22.31 -2.32
N ASN A 770 54.98 22.89 -3.44
CA ASN A 770 56.36 22.78 -3.94
C ASN A 770 56.84 21.34 -4.23
N VAL A 771 56.04 20.53 -4.94
CA VAL A 771 56.42 19.16 -5.37
C VAL A 771 57.29 19.23 -6.63
N SER A 772 58.35 18.41 -6.70
CA SER A 772 59.20 18.28 -7.90
C SER A 772 58.43 17.66 -9.08
N GLU A 773 58.83 17.92 -10.33
CA GLU A 773 58.14 17.36 -11.51
C GLU A 773 58.13 15.81 -11.54
N LEU A 774 59.19 15.17 -11.04
CA LEU A 774 59.34 13.72 -11.05
C LEU A 774 58.41 13.03 -10.02
N ASP A 775 58.32 13.61 -8.82
CA ASP A 775 57.47 13.11 -7.74
C ASP A 775 56.00 13.35 -8.03
N ARG A 776 55.71 14.44 -8.75
CA ARG A 776 54.39 14.78 -9.26
C ARG A 776 53.86 13.74 -10.24
N ALA A 777 54.66 13.32 -11.21
CA ALA A 777 54.28 12.26 -12.16
C ALA A 777 54.03 10.93 -11.42
N THR A 778 54.89 10.61 -10.45
CA THR A 778 54.77 9.39 -9.65
C THR A 778 53.47 9.36 -8.83
N LEU A 779 53.08 10.46 -8.19
CA LEU A 779 51.83 10.57 -7.44
C LEU A 779 50.58 10.47 -8.34
N LEU A 780 50.66 10.96 -9.59
CA LEU A 780 49.57 10.92 -10.56
C LEU A 780 49.38 9.51 -11.18
N GLU A 781 50.43 8.69 -11.23
CA GLU A 781 50.39 7.37 -11.89
C GLU A 781 50.32 6.17 -10.93
N THR A 782 50.96 6.25 -9.75
CA THR A 782 51.21 5.06 -8.90
C THR A 782 50.32 4.95 -7.67
N PHE A 783 49.59 6.01 -7.29
CA PHE A 783 48.67 6.03 -6.15
C PHE A 783 49.23 5.38 -4.85
N PRO A 784 50.39 5.86 -4.36
CA PRO A 784 51.14 5.19 -3.29
C PRO A 784 50.49 5.31 -1.92
N THR A 785 50.94 4.47 -0.97
CA THR A 785 50.64 4.61 0.45
C THR A 785 51.64 5.58 1.09
N VAL A 786 51.14 6.62 1.74
CA VAL A 786 51.91 7.74 2.30
C VAL A 786 51.74 7.83 3.82
N GLY A 787 52.81 8.24 4.50
CA GLY A 787 52.79 8.64 5.90
C GLY A 787 52.48 10.13 6.04
N LEU A 788 51.64 10.46 7.02
CA LEU A 788 51.26 11.81 7.39
C LEU A 788 51.64 12.06 8.83
N LEU A 789 52.53 13.02 9.08
CA LEU A 789 52.91 13.45 10.42
C LEU A 789 52.30 14.82 10.73
N PHE A 790 51.31 14.85 11.61
CA PHE A 790 50.73 16.08 12.14
C PHE A 790 51.64 16.61 13.24
N LEU A 791 52.23 17.78 13.01
CA LEU A 791 53.13 18.43 13.96
C LEU A 791 52.36 19.02 15.15
N PRO A 792 52.98 19.12 16.35
CA PRO A 792 52.32 19.70 17.51
C PRO A 792 52.01 21.18 17.29
N ASN A 793 50.80 21.62 17.64
CA ASN A 793 50.39 23.02 17.63
C ASN A 793 49.42 23.31 18.79
N SER A 794 48.79 24.49 18.82
CA SER A 794 47.84 24.87 19.88
C SER A 794 46.59 23.98 19.93
N GLU A 795 46.23 23.35 18.81
CA GLU A 795 45.07 22.46 18.66
C GLU A 795 45.43 20.99 18.93
N LEU A 796 46.67 20.58 18.62
CA LEU A 796 47.24 19.25 18.80
C LEU A 796 48.49 19.30 19.69
N PRO A 797 48.37 19.04 21.00
CA PRO A 797 49.52 19.12 21.91
C PRO A 797 50.57 18.02 21.71
N ILE A 798 50.23 16.93 21.00
CA ILE A 798 51.13 15.79 20.74
C ILE A 798 51.08 15.47 19.25
N ALA A 799 52.24 15.25 18.63
CA ALA A 799 52.33 14.85 17.22
C ALA A 799 51.59 13.53 16.97
N GLN A 800 50.80 13.48 15.91
CA GLN A 800 50.05 12.28 15.50
C GLN A 800 50.56 11.82 14.14
N SER A 801 50.98 10.57 14.03
CA SER A 801 51.30 9.95 12.74
C SER A 801 50.18 9.04 12.27
N ILE A 802 49.74 9.23 11.04
CA ILE A 802 48.78 8.35 10.36
C ILE A 802 49.30 7.93 8.98
N VAL A 803 48.77 6.83 8.46
CA VAL A 803 49.09 6.27 7.14
C VAL A 803 47.83 6.28 6.30
N ALA A 804 47.94 6.79 5.08
CA ALA A 804 46.85 6.91 4.13
C ALA A 804 47.32 6.52 2.72
N GLN A 805 46.39 6.21 1.82
CA GLN A 805 46.68 5.86 0.43
C GLN A 805 46.12 6.91 -0.51
N VAL A 806 46.90 7.35 -1.50
CA VAL A 806 46.45 8.27 -2.54
C VAL A 806 45.41 7.56 -3.40
N ALA A 807 44.17 8.08 -3.38
CA ALA A 807 43.07 7.59 -4.19
C ALA A 807 42.94 8.40 -5.49
N GLN A 808 43.25 9.69 -5.45
CA GLN A 808 43.25 10.57 -6.61
C GLN A 808 44.22 11.74 -6.40
N ALA A 809 44.83 12.22 -7.48
CA ALA A 809 45.63 13.43 -7.50
C ALA A 809 45.05 14.36 -8.56
N ILE A 810 44.74 15.60 -8.18
CA ILE A 810 44.09 16.60 -9.02
C ILE A 810 45.00 17.82 -9.12
N GLU A 811 45.24 18.26 -10.34
CA GLU A 811 46.02 19.46 -10.63
C GLU A 811 45.08 20.65 -10.83
N LEU A 812 45.23 21.70 -10.02
CA LEU A 812 44.44 22.92 -10.17
C LEU A 812 45.15 23.92 -11.11
N PRO A 813 44.46 24.48 -12.12
CA PRO A 813 45.05 25.41 -13.06
C PRO A 813 45.41 26.75 -12.39
N ASN A 814 46.45 27.37 -12.91
CA ASN A 814 47.09 28.55 -12.33
C ASN A 814 46.25 29.83 -12.57
N LEU A 815 45.72 30.42 -11.51
CA LEU A 815 45.04 31.72 -11.54
C LEU A 815 45.84 32.70 -10.68
N ASN A 816 46.45 33.72 -11.31
CA ASN A 816 47.20 34.83 -10.70
C ASN A 816 48.65 34.57 -10.24
N GLY A 817 49.42 33.72 -10.92
CA GLY A 817 50.89 33.75 -10.82
C GLY A 817 51.50 33.18 -9.52
N VAL A 818 50.76 32.33 -8.80
CA VAL A 818 51.25 31.52 -7.68
C VAL A 818 51.47 30.09 -8.19
N GLU A 819 52.47 29.36 -7.68
CA GLU A 819 52.84 28.01 -8.15
C GLU A 819 51.66 27.02 -8.23
N ALA A 820 51.73 26.07 -9.17
CA ALA A 820 50.70 25.06 -9.41
C ALA A 820 50.46 24.21 -8.14
N ARG A 821 49.20 24.14 -7.68
CA ARG A 821 48.84 23.39 -6.46
C ARG A 821 48.40 21.99 -6.81
N LEU A 822 48.97 21.00 -6.14
CA LEU A 822 48.57 19.59 -6.24
C LEU A 822 47.62 19.26 -5.09
N VAL A 823 46.40 18.83 -5.42
CA VAL A 823 45.42 18.37 -4.44
C VAL A 823 45.42 16.84 -4.44
N LEU A 824 45.70 16.23 -3.29
CA LEU A 824 45.59 14.78 -3.13
C LEU A 824 44.34 14.42 -2.34
N GLU A 825 43.60 13.47 -2.89
CA GLU A 825 42.54 12.73 -2.22
C GLU A 825 43.16 11.47 -1.61
N LEU A 826 43.19 11.40 -0.28
CA LEU A 826 43.73 10.27 0.46
C LEU A 826 42.60 9.46 1.11
N THR A 827 42.71 8.15 1.09
CA THR A 827 41.82 7.23 1.82
C THR A 827 42.60 6.47 2.88
N PHE A 828 42.01 6.22 4.05
CA PHE A 828 42.63 5.37 5.07
C PHE A 828 42.44 3.89 4.69
N PRO A 829 43.53 3.12 4.46
CA PRO A 829 43.43 1.72 4.06
C PRO A 829 42.67 0.91 5.11
N THR A 830 41.69 0.11 4.69
CA THR A 830 40.85 -0.71 5.59
C THR A 830 41.66 -1.64 6.49
N ALA A 831 42.80 -2.16 6.01
CA ALA A 831 43.69 -3.01 6.79
C ALA A 831 44.32 -2.29 8.01
N LEU A 832 44.53 -0.97 7.91
CA LEU A 832 45.17 -0.15 8.96
C LEU A 832 44.18 0.78 9.67
N ALA A 833 42.97 0.97 9.13
CA ALA A 833 41.96 1.87 9.68
C ALA A 833 41.59 1.52 11.13
N THR A 834 41.49 0.24 11.48
CA THR A 834 41.16 -0.20 12.86
C THR A 834 42.27 0.17 13.85
N GLN A 835 43.54 0.04 13.46
CA GLN A 835 44.70 0.36 14.30
C GLN A 835 44.85 1.87 14.51
N GLN A 836 44.46 2.66 13.51
CA GLN A 836 44.60 4.12 13.51
C GLN A 836 43.32 4.86 13.96
N ARG A 837 42.23 4.14 14.22
CA ARG A 837 40.90 4.72 14.55
C ARG A 837 40.96 5.75 15.67
N ARG A 838 41.66 5.44 16.78
CA ARG A 838 41.80 6.38 17.91
C ARG A 838 42.53 7.65 17.51
N LYS A 839 43.59 7.53 16.69
CA LYS A 839 44.36 8.68 16.20
C LYS A 839 43.52 9.59 15.29
N ILE A 840 42.78 8.99 14.36
CA ILE A 840 41.86 9.69 13.46
C ILE A 840 40.76 10.41 14.25
N GLN A 841 40.17 9.75 15.25
CA GLN A 841 39.17 10.38 16.13
C GLN A 841 39.73 11.55 16.93
N THR A 842 40.96 11.45 17.42
CA THR A 842 41.64 12.58 18.08
C THR A 842 41.82 13.74 17.10
N LEU A 843 42.33 13.48 15.89
CA LEU A 843 42.54 14.50 14.85
C LEU A 843 41.23 15.21 14.46
N LEU A 844 40.14 14.44 14.26
CA LEU A 844 38.83 15.00 13.91
C LEU A 844 38.30 15.96 14.98
N ARG A 845 38.51 15.64 16.26
CA ARG A 845 38.08 16.48 17.39
C ARG A 845 38.95 17.70 17.61
N SER A 846 40.26 17.55 17.41
CA SER A 846 41.24 18.59 17.74
C SER A 846 41.40 19.63 16.65
N LEU A 847 41.33 19.23 15.38
CA LEU A 847 41.56 20.12 14.24
C LEU A 847 40.31 20.97 13.96
N THR A 848 40.49 22.30 13.88
CA THR A 848 39.44 23.26 13.53
C THR A 848 39.65 23.97 12.19
#